data_AF-A0A1F9MRL0-F1
#
_entry.id   AF-A0A1F9MRL0-F1
#
_cell.length_a   1.000
_cell.length_b   1.000
_cell.length_c   1.000
_cell.angle_alpha   90.00
_cell.angle_beta   90.00
_cell.angle_gamma   90.00
#
_symmetry.space_group_name_H-M   'P 1'
#
loop_
_entity.id
_entity.type
_entity.pdbx_description
1 polymer ?
#
loop_
_entity_poly.entity_id
_entity_poly.type
_entity_poly.pdbx_seq_one_letter_code
_entity_poly.pdbx_strand_id
1 'polypeptide(L)'
;MQHRRYHIFLGLMAAVVSISLSACSSTGVVRRIQADEWHKDYGMQTVEETTMPENIPKLLIALTSKNIFVQTEAANALGAMGPDSIKTAPALIDAAARRNSMKFNYVIAAALANMGKEVVPVIIPVLDHKILHLRKMAAIALGNLGPDAADAIQPLAQRLNSEKKLYGDIVYSLGKIGPESFDVLFNELKIQKNDSLKGQIIKAIGDIGPAAEPAIPVLLNYFQSYAYFRTNALNALLDIGYTGDDFIQAIINYLHTPDDRLKIMAINGLGRLGPTASEAVPDLMRLLAPDVEPDIQVRTHALNALLNIGYAGNDLLVAMTNYLQSPDSKIRIMAVAALGKIGPAASGTVSDLTKLLTADSEIEVRLQIPEALAKIDPAAKQSVPNLLRALSDENGNFQMKVLDALSVIADDNDSVTSAVQPFLRNENPNLRKQAMMALQNLNHTGEEFKKSLKNIAAEDSHPQNRLKATCILKSMSEVDGIGSEGTAGKAKIYFIRPRGHLESFMPFGIWDNIQYIGAVPNGSYIVYETEPGEHLFLTRTIEWTAVKAQLAGGREYFITLRTFSPGEGARARTYLVPLDACMAEEQIEKLLPELKESTATMKSDWYSNRYAKSKSIIGVVSSYNTGNSHFARMYAVQGRKIN
;
A
#
# COMPACT_ATOMS: atom_id res chain seq x y z
N MET A 1 27.56 -1.17 -23.56
CA MET A 1 26.15 -0.72 -23.64
C MET A 1 25.13 -1.87 -23.73
N GLN A 2 25.43 -3.01 -24.36
CA GLN A 2 24.52 -4.18 -24.39
C GLN A 2 24.32 -4.86 -23.01
N HIS A 3 25.33 -4.89 -22.14
CA HIS A 3 25.19 -5.41 -20.76
C HIS A 3 24.33 -4.52 -19.83
N ARG A 4 24.32 -3.18 -20.04
CA ARG A 4 23.45 -2.26 -19.26
C ARG A 4 21.98 -2.42 -19.64
N ARG A 5 21.66 -2.71 -20.90
CA ARG A 5 20.29 -3.03 -21.32
C ARG A 5 19.82 -4.35 -20.71
N TYR A 6 20.70 -5.34 -20.53
CA TYR A 6 20.35 -6.62 -19.87
C TYR A 6 20.00 -6.46 -18.38
N HIS A 7 20.74 -5.63 -17.63
CA HIS A 7 20.44 -5.37 -16.21
C HIS A 7 19.25 -4.44 -15.99
N ILE A 8 18.99 -3.48 -16.89
CA ILE A 8 17.78 -2.66 -16.88
C ILE A 8 16.55 -3.51 -17.25
N PHE A 9 16.69 -4.48 -18.16
CA PHE A 9 15.64 -5.43 -18.51
C PHE A 9 15.37 -6.47 -17.40
N LEU A 10 16.40 -6.90 -16.67
CA LEU A 10 16.26 -7.73 -15.45
C LEU A 10 15.70 -6.93 -14.27
N GLY A 11 16.02 -5.64 -14.15
CA GLY A 11 15.42 -4.74 -13.15
C GLY A 11 13.96 -4.43 -13.43
N LEU A 12 13.59 -4.20 -14.69
CA LEU A 12 12.20 -4.05 -15.14
C LEU A 12 11.43 -5.37 -15.06
N MET A 13 12.05 -6.52 -15.33
CA MET A 13 11.41 -7.83 -15.14
C MET A 13 11.33 -8.22 -13.67
N ALA A 14 12.29 -7.83 -12.82
CA ALA A 14 12.19 -8.00 -11.36
C ALA A 14 11.16 -7.04 -10.76
N ALA A 15 10.94 -5.86 -11.33
CA ALA A 15 9.81 -4.99 -10.98
C ALA A 15 8.48 -5.57 -11.48
N VAL A 16 8.43 -6.15 -12.68
CA VAL A 16 7.25 -6.89 -13.17
C VAL A 16 7.00 -8.14 -12.33
N VAL A 17 8.04 -8.86 -11.87
CA VAL A 17 7.94 -10.03 -11.00
C VAL A 17 7.69 -9.64 -9.54
N SER A 18 8.11 -8.47 -9.08
CA SER A 18 7.72 -7.93 -7.77
C SER A 18 6.29 -7.40 -7.81
N ILE A 19 5.83 -6.90 -8.96
CA ILE A 19 4.42 -6.63 -9.28
C ILE A 19 3.65 -7.94 -9.54
N SER A 20 4.35 -9.06 -9.80
CA SER A 20 3.74 -10.40 -9.94
C SER A 20 3.70 -11.17 -8.61
N LEU A 21 4.62 -10.89 -7.68
CA LEU A 21 4.69 -11.49 -6.34
C LEU A 21 3.90 -10.66 -5.32
N SER A 22 3.68 -9.35 -5.55
CA SER A 22 2.57 -8.61 -4.93
C SER A 22 1.24 -8.82 -5.64
N ALA A 23 1.22 -9.61 -6.73
CA ALA A 23 0.03 -10.19 -7.34
C ALA A 23 -0.13 -11.69 -6.99
N CYS A 24 0.43 -12.14 -5.86
CA CYS A 24 0.05 -13.41 -5.25
C CYS A 24 -1.26 -13.23 -4.49
N SER A 25 -2.30 -13.01 -5.28
CA SER A 25 -3.63 -12.70 -4.83
C SER A 25 -4.52 -12.94 -6.04
N SER A 26 -5.44 -13.89 -5.91
CA SER A 26 -6.21 -14.56 -6.96
C SER A 26 -7.12 -13.68 -7.85
N THR A 27 -6.83 -12.40 -8.09
CA THR A 27 -7.59 -11.54 -9.02
C THR A 27 -6.77 -10.82 -10.09
N GLY A 28 -5.43 -10.79 -10.00
CA GLY A 28 -4.59 -10.18 -11.04
C GLY A 28 -4.52 -10.97 -12.34
N VAL A 29 -4.55 -12.30 -12.23
CA VAL A 29 -4.63 -13.21 -13.39
C VAL A 29 -6.02 -13.11 -14.03
N VAL A 30 -7.09 -13.04 -13.22
CA VAL A 30 -8.48 -12.93 -13.69
C VAL A 30 -8.72 -11.64 -14.51
N ARG A 31 -8.09 -10.51 -14.16
CA ARG A 31 -8.25 -9.25 -14.91
C ARG A 31 -7.42 -9.12 -16.20
N ARG A 32 -6.53 -10.07 -16.51
CA ARG A 32 -5.89 -10.14 -17.85
C ARG A 32 -6.50 -11.19 -18.77
N ILE A 33 -7.47 -11.98 -18.29
CA ILE A 33 -8.25 -12.90 -19.12
C ILE A 33 -9.36 -12.15 -19.91
N GLN A 34 -9.47 -10.82 -19.75
CA GLN A 34 -10.28 -9.98 -20.64
C GLN A 34 -9.53 -9.61 -21.93
N ALA A 35 -9.18 -10.64 -22.69
CA ALA A 35 -9.14 -10.62 -24.15
C ALA A 35 -9.11 -12.08 -24.63
N ASP A 36 -10.06 -12.43 -25.51
CA ASP A 36 -10.08 -13.59 -26.40
C ASP A 36 -10.92 -14.82 -26.01
N GLU A 37 -11.76 -15.20 -26.96
CA GLU A 37 -12.79 -16.25 -26.96
C GLU A 37 -12.27 -17.70 -26.82
N TRP A 38 -11.00 -17.90 -26.46
CA TRP A 38 -10.34 -19.20 -26.53
C TRP A 38 -10.97 -20.25 -25.61
N HIS A 39 -11.54 -19.86 -24.48
CA HIS A 39 -12.22 -20.81 -23.58
C HIS A 39 -13.38 -21.51 -24.29
N LYS A 40 -14.11 -20.81 -25.19
CA LYS A 40 -15.17 -21.40 -26.02
C LYS A 40 -14.64 -22.47 -26.97
N ASP A 41 -13.47 -22.25 -27.58
CA ASP A 41 -12.84 -23.20 -28.51
C ASP A 41 -12.49 -24.53 -27.84
N TYR A 42 -12.35 -24.55 -26.50
CA TYR A 42 -12.07 -25.73 -25.69
C TYR A 42 -13.25 -26.13 -24.80
N GLY A 43 -14.44 -25.57 -25.04
CA GLY A 43 -15.69 -25.94 -24.35
C GLY A 43 -15.75 -25.51 -22.88
N MET A 44 -15.20 -24.34 -22.53
CA MET A 44 -15.30 -23.67 -21.23
C MET A 44 -16.03 -22.33 -21.45
N GLN A 45 -17.11 -22.07 -20.72
CA GLN A 45 -17.97 -20.90 -20.99
C GLN A 45 -17.56 -19.65 -20.22
N THR A 46 -16.87 -19.81 -19.09
CA THR A 46 -16.40 -18.70 -18.24
C THR A 46 -14.97 -18.90 -17.75
N VAL A 47 -14.37 -17.83 -17.22
CA VAL A 47 -13.03 -17.85 -16.63
C VAL A 47 -13.02 -18.65 -15.32
N GLU A 48 -14.09 -18.53 -14.54
CA GLU A 48 -14.30 -19.24 -13.30
C GLU A 48 -14.43 -20.75 -13.54
N GLU A 49 -15.14 -21.17 -14.60
CA GLU A 49 -15.19 -22.57 -15.05
C GLU A 49 -13.82 -23.09 -15.46
N THR A 50 -13.00 -22.25 -16.10
CA THR A 50 -11.68 -22.66 -16.61
C THR A 50 -10.76 -23.15 -15.49
N THR A 51 -10.94 -22.66 -14.25
CA THR A 51 -10.16 -23.06 -13.08
C THR A 51 -10.76 -24.23 -12.27
N MET A 52 -11.79 -24.91 -12.78
CA MET A 52 -12.37 -26.08 -12.11
C MET A 52 -11.59 -27.38 -12.44
N PRO A 53 -11.31 -28.26 -11.45
CA PRO A 53 -10.50 -29.47 -11.66
C PRO A 53 -10.97 -30.40 -12.78
N GLU A 54 -12.27 -30.49 -13.05
CA GLU A 54 -12.86 -31.27 -14.15
C GLU A 54 -12.41 -30.81 -15.54
N ASN A 55 -11.93 -29.57 -15.67
CA ASN A 55 -11.44 -29.01 -16.92
C ASN A 55 -9.93 -29.26 -17.14
N ILE A 56 -9.22 -29.90 -16.20
CA ILE A 56 -7.81 -30.29 -16.35
C ILE A 56 -7.53 -30.99 -17.70
N PRO A 57 -8.31 -31.98 -18.16
CA PRO A 57 -8.06 -32.63 -19.45
C PRO A 57 -8.09 -31.65 -20.64
N LYS A 58 -9.01 -30.67 -20.62
CA LYS A 58 -9.12 -29.63 -21.66
C LYS A 58 -7.93 -28.68 -21.62
N LEU A 59 -7.49 -28.29 -20.42
CA LEU A 59 -6.31 -27.44 -20.22
C LEU A 59 -5.02 -28.14 -20.67
N LEU A 60 -4.89 -29.44 -20.43
CA LEU A 60 -3.76 -30.24 -20.94
C LEU A 60 -3.72 -30.26 -22.47
N ILE A 61 -4.88 -30.28 -23.15
CA ILE A 61 -4.94 -30.13 -24.60
C ILE A 61 -4.55 -28.70 -25.02
N ALA A 62 -5.08 -27.67 -24.34
CA ALA A 62 -4.76 -26.27 -24.62
C ALA A 62 -3.27 -25.93 -24.45
N LEU A 63 -2.57 -26.57 -23.49
CA LEU A 63 -1.12 -26.49 -23.32
C LEU A 63 -0.33 -26.96 -24.55
N THR A 64 -0.93 -27.78 -25.42
CA THR A 64 -0.29 -28.24 -26.68
C THR A 64 -0.57 -27.33 -27.87
N SER A 65 -1.37 -26.27 -27.69
CA SER A 65 -1.73 -25.32 -28.74
C SER A 65 -0.51 -24.66 -29.38
N LYS A 66 -0.58 -24.41 -30.69
CA LYS A 66 0.45 -23.61 -31.40
C LYS A 66 0.44 -22.15 -30.92
N ASN A 67 -0.69 -21.66 -30.43
CA ASN A 67 -0.85 -20.29 -29.93
C ASN A 67 -0.28 -20.16 -28.51
N ILE A 68 0.78 -19.35 -28.36
CA ILE A 68 1.46 -19.12 -27.08
C ILE A 68 0.55 -18.45 -26.05
N PHE A 69 -0.43 -17.66 -26.48
CA PHE A 69 -1.42 -17.05 -25.60
C PHE A 69 -2.26 -18.15 -24.93
N VAL A 70 -2.83 -19.06 -25.73
CA VAL A 70 -3.62 -20.20 -25.23
C VAL A 70 -2.80 -21.08 -24.28
N GLN A 71 -1.52 -21.34 -24.60
CA GLN A 71 -0.64 -22.09 -23.70
C GLN A 71 -0.38 -21.35 -22.38
N THR A 72 -0.22 -20.03 -22.43
CA THR A 72 0.02 -19.18 -21.25
C THR A 72 -1.20 -19.17 -20.34
N GLU A 73 -2.38 -19.00 -20.92
CA GLU A 73 -3.64 -19.01 -20.16
C GLU A 73 -3.94 -20.39 -19.58
N ALA A 74 -3.68 -21.47 -20.33
CA ALA A 74 -3.83 -22.82 -19.79
C ALA A 74 -2.87 -23.10 -18.62
N ALA A 75 -1.62 -22.65 -18.71
CA ALA A 75 -0.65 -22.77 -17.62
C ALA A 75 -1.06 -21.94 -16.39
N ASN A 76 -1.55 -20.72 -16.59
CA ASN A 76 -2.06 -19.85 -15.52
C ASN A 76 -3.28 -20.48 -14.82
N ALA A 77 -4.23 -21.03 -15.59
CA ALA A 77 -5.41 -21.68 -15.06
C ALA A 77 -5.04 -22.91 -14.22
N LEU A 78 -4.12 -23.74 -14.71
CA LEU A 78 -3.60 -24.89 -13.95
C LEU A 78 -2.89 -24.43 -12.67
N GLY A 79 -2.07 -23.39 -12.72
CA GLY A 79 -1.45 -22.82 -11.53
C GLY A 79 -2.47 -22.26 -10.52
N ALA A 80 -3.53 -21.62 -11.01
CA ALA A 80 -4.58 -21.03 -10.16
C ALA A 80 -5.40 -22.07 -9.38
N MET A 81 -5.48 -23.31 -9.88
CA MET A 81 -6.05 -24.45 -9.14
C MET A 81 -5.20 -24.85 -7.92
N GLY A 82 -3.95 -24.41 -7.84
CA GLY A 82 -3.06 -24.69 -6.74
C GLY A 82 -2.78 -26.21 -6.58
N PRO A 83 -2.77 -26.75 -5.33
CA PRO A 83 -2.46 -28.15 -5.09
C PRO A 83 -3.32 -29.16 -5.84
N ASP A 84 -4.56 -28.81 -6.21
CA ASP A 84 -5.49 -29.71 -6.89
C ASP A 84 -5.03 -30.12 -8.30
N SER A 85 -4.17 -29.30 -8.93
CA SER A 85 -3.64 -29.56 -10.27
C SER A 85 -2.21 -30.11 -10.27
N ILE A 86 -1.65 -30.47 -9.11
CA ILE A 86 -0.24 -30.91 -8.99
C ILE A 86 0.15 -32.05 -9.95
N LYS A 87 -0.79 -32.96 -10.24
CA LYS A 87 -0.58 -34.08 -11.18
C LYS A 87 -0.25 -33.61 -12.60
N THR A 88 -0.50 -32.35 -12.93
CA THR A 88 -0.20 -31.71 -14.22
C THR A 88 1.19 -31.09 -14.30
N ALA A 89 1.95 -31.03 -13.19
CA ALA A 89 3.29 -30.45 -13.16
C ALA A 89 4.25 -31.02 -14.24
N PRO A 90 4.30 -32.35 -14.50
CA PRO A 90 5.10 -32.88 -15.61
C PRO A 90 4.68 -32.34 -16.98
N ALA A 91 3.38 -32.15 -17.23
CA ALA A 91 2.89 -31.61 -18.49
C ALA A 91 3.27 -30.13 -18.69
N LEU A 92 3.29 -29.34 -17.61
CA LEU A 92 3.78 -27.96 -17.64
C LEU A 92 5.29 -27.91 -17.95
N ILE A 93 6.08 -28.79 -17.34
CA ILE A 93 7.53 -28.90 -17.59
C ILE A 93 7.77 -29.31 -19.05
N ASP A 94 7.02 -30.28 -19.58
CA ASP A 94 7.10 -30.71 -20.97
C ASP A 94 6.66 -29.62 -21.97
N ALA A 95 5.68 -28.79 -21.60
CA ALA A 95 5.27 -27.65 -22.42
C ALA A 95 6.41 -26.62 -22.51
N ALA A 96 7.10 -26.34 -21.40
CA ALA A 96 8.30 -25.50 -21.39
C ALA A 96 9.44 -26.13 -22.21
N ALA A 97 9.60 -27.45 -22.18
CA ALA A 97 10.65 -28.16 -22.93
C ALA A 97 10.48 -28.00 -24.45
N ARG A 98 9.24 -28.06 -24.92
CA ARG A 98 8.88 -27.95 -26.35
C ARG A 98 9.08 -26.55 -26.92
N ARG A 99 9.17 -25.52 -26.06
CA ARG A 99 9.22 -24.12 -26.50
C ARG A 99 10.35 -23.36 -25.81
N ASN A 100 11.33 -22.92 -26.60
CA ASN A 100 12.39 -22.04 -26.12
C ASN A 100 11.90 -20.58 -25.98
N SER A 101 11.09 -20.30 -24.95
CA SER A 101 10.59 -18.96 -24.64
C SER A 101 10.78 -18.62 -23.16
N MET A 102 11.67 -17.67 -22.89
CA MET A 102 11.96 -17.24 -21.52
C MET A 102 10.72 -16.66 -20.81
N LYS A 103 9.88 -15.90 -21.53
CA LYS A 103 8.62 -15.36 -20.98
C LYS A 103 7.66 -16.46 -20.57
N PHE A 104 7.51 -17.49 -21.42
CA PHE A 104 6.65 -18.62 -21.13
C PHE A 104 7.18 -19.45 -19.95
N ASN A 105 8.50 -19.61 -19.84
CA ASN A 105 9.10 -20.31 -18.71
C ASN A 105 8.88 -19.62 -17.36
N TYR A 106 8.80 -18.28 -17.33
CA TYR A 106 8.42 -17.56 -16.11
C TYR A 106 6.97 -17.85 -15.70
N VAL A 107 6.06 -17.98 -16.68
CA VAL A 107 4.66 -18.37 -16.44
C VAL A 107 4.60 -19.79 -15.88
N ILE A 108 5.33 -20.72 -16.48
CA ILE A 108 5.41 -22.11 -16.00
C ILE A 108 6.00 -22.17 -14.59
N ALA A 109 7.06 -21.42 -14.31
CA ALA A 109 7.63 -21.36 -12.96
C ALA A 109 6.64 -20.83 -11.92
N ALA A 110 5.86 -19.79 -12.26
CA ALA A 110 4.82 -19.26 -11.39
C ALA A 110 3.66 -20.26 -11.20
N ALA A 111 3.21 -20.92 -12.26
CA ALA A 111 2.17 -21.93 -12.20
C ALA A 111 2.59 -23.12 -11.32
N LEU A 112 3.82 -23.60 -11.48
CA LEU A 112 4.39 -24.64 -10.62
C LEU A 112 4.49 -24.18 -9.17
N ALA A 113 4.93 -22.94 -8.91
CA ALA A 113 5.01 -22.44 -7.53
C ALA A 113 3.64 -22.35 -6.85
N ASN A 114 2.59 -21.97 -7.59
CA ASN A 114 1.23 -21.92 -7.05
C ASN A 114 0.67 -23.30 -6.66
N MET A 115 1.23 -24.40 -7.17
CA MET A 115 0.85 -25.77 -6.78
C MET A 115 1.28 -26.13 -5.35
N GLY A 116 2.11 -25.31 -4.70
CA GLY A 116 2.54 -25.47 -3.31
C GLY A 116 3.62 -26.54 -3.09
N LYS A 117 4.06 -26.69 -1.83
CA LYS A 117 5.22 -27.51 -1.42
C LYS A 117 5.31 -28.92 -2.03
N GLU A 118 4.17 -29.58 -2.28
CA GLU A 118 4.13 -30.97 -2.74
C GLU A 118 4.72 -31.13 -4.15
N VAL A 119 4.85 -30.04 -4.92
CA VAL A 119 5.45 -30.04 -6.27
C VAL A 119 7.00 -30.04 -6.23
N VAL A 120 7.62 -29.75 -5.09
CA VAL A 120 9.08 -29.63 -4.94
C VAL A 120 9.82 -30.89 -5.43
N PRO A 121 9.41 -32.13 -5.09
CA PRO A 121 10.06 -33.35 -5.59
C PRO A 121 9.96 -33.52 -7.11
N VAL A 122 8.97 -32.89 -7.77
CA VAL A 122 8.81 -32.91 -9.23
C VAL A 122 9.76 -31.90 -9.89
N ILE A 123 10.03 -30.76 -9.24
CA ILE A 123 10.87 -29.70 -9.79
C ILE A 123 12.37 -29.98 -9.60
N ILE A 124 12.77 -30.56 -8.45
CA ILE A 124 14.20 -30.82 -8.13
C ILE A 124 14.93 -31.56 -9.27
N PRO A 125 14.40 -32.66 -9.86
CA PRO A 125 15.06 -33.35 -10.96
C PRO A 125 15.25 -32.50 -12.22
N VAL A 126 14.42 -31.47 -12.44
CA VAL A 126 14.51 -30.57 -13.60
C VAL A 126 15.76 -29.69 -13.53
N LEU A 127 16.34 -29.51 -12.34
CA LEU A 127 17.63 -28.84 -12.16
C LEU A 127 18.79 -29.59 -12.85
N ASP A 128 18.63 -30.86 -13.22
CA ASP A 128 19.61 -31.65 -14.00
C ASP A 128 19.25 -31.78 -15.47
N HIS A 129 18.21 -31.07 -15.92
CA HIS A 129 17.74 -31.20 -17.29
C HIS A 129 18.80 -30.71 -18.30
N LYS A 130 18.98 -31.40 -19.43
CA LYS A 130 19.97 -31.05 -20.47
C LYS A 130 19.80 -29.62 -21.02
N ILE A 131 18.57 -29.12 -21.00
CA ILE A 131 18.19 -27.80 -21.52
C ILE A 131 18.35 -26.71 -20.46
N LEU A 132 19.19 -25.72 -20.74
CA LEU A 132 19.53 -24.61 -19.83
C LEU A 132 18.31 -23.82 -19.34
N HIS A 133 17.38 -23.48 -20.24
CA HIS A 133 16.23 -22.65 -19.85
C HIS A 133 15.23 -23.41 -18.96
N LEU A 134 15.26 -24.75 -18.95
CA LEU A 134 14.47 -25.56 -18.03
C LEU A 134 15.10 -25.61 -16.64
N ARG A 135 16.43 -25.75 -16.55
CA ARG A 135 17.14 -25.62 -15.27
C ARG A 135 16.89 -24.25 -14.63
N LYS A 136 16.93 -23.19 -15.44
CA LYS A 136 16.60 -21.82 -15.00
C LYS A 136 15.16 -21.70 -14.52
N MET A 137 14.20 -22.25 -15.27
CA MET A 137 12.79 -22.29 -14.91
C MET A 137 12.58 -22.98 -13.56
N ALA A 138 13.21 -24.16 -13.37
CA ALA A 138 13.14 -24.92 -12.14
C ALA A 138 13.72 -24.15 -10.95
N ALA A 139 14.90 -23.53 -11.09
CA ALA A 139 15.48 -22.71 -10.03
C ALA A 139 14.56 -21.55 -9.62
N ILE A 140 13.95 -20.86 -10.59
CA ILE A 140 13.00 -19.77 -10.32
C ILE A 140 11.74 -20.29 -9.64
N ALA A 141 11.18 -21.41 -10.10
CA ALA A 141 9.98 -22.01 -9.51
C ALA A 141 10.21 -22.36 -8.03
N LEU A 142 11.39 -22.94 -7.71
CA LEU A 142 11.80 -23.24 -6.33
C LEU A 142 11.97 -21.97 -5.49
N GLY A 143 12.53 -20.90 -6.05
CA GLY A 143 12.61 -19.61 -5.35
C GLY A 143 11.23 -18.99 -5.09
N ASN A 144 10.31 -19.10 -6.04
CA ASN A 144 8.95 -18.57 -5.93
C ASN A 144 8.09 -19.34 -4.91
N LEU A 145 8.39 -20.62 -4.65
CA LEU A 145 7.79 -21.40 -3.57
C LEU A 145 8.20 -20.88 -2.19
N GLY A 146 9.31 -20.13 -2.08
CA GLY A 146 9.77 -19.58 -0.81
C GLY A 146 10.15 -20.68 0.19
N PRO A 147 9.79 -20.53 1.48
CA PRO A 147 10.14 -21.50 2.53
C PRO A 147 9.67 -22.93 2.26
N ASP A 148 8.60 -23.11 1.48
CA ASP A 148 8.08 -24.43 1.09
C ASP A 148 9.08 -25.25 0.25
N ALA A 149 10.10 -24.61 -0.34
CA ALA A 149 11.14 -25.27 -1.12
C ALA A 149 12.45 -25.52 -0.33
N ALA A 150 12.39 -25.61 1.01
CA ALA A 150 13.56 -25.89 1.85
C ALA A 150 14.35 -27.13 1.41
N ASP A 151 13.66 -28.20 0.98
CA ASP A 151 14.31 -29.43 0.47
C ASP A 151 15.15 -29.20 -0.80
N ALA A 152 14.93 -28.10 -1.51
CA ALA A 152 15.68 -27.74 -2.71
C ALA A 152 16.95 -26.93 -2.43
N ILE A 153 17.22 -26.52 -1.19
CA ILE A 153 18.40 -25.72 -0.84
C ILE A 153 19.69 -26.42 -1.23
N GLN A 154 19.88 -27.68 -0.83
CA GLN A 154 21.09 -28.44 -1.15
C GLN A 154 21.23 -28.75 -2.65
N PRO A 155 20.17 -29.18 -3.36
CA PRO A 155 20.19 -29.25 -4.81
C PRO A 155 20.62 -27.93 -5.47
N LEU A 156 20.03 -26.80 -5.07
CA LEU A 156 20.41 -25.50 -5.61
C LEU A 156 21.87 -25.15 -5.31
N ALA A 157 22.33 -25.38 -4.07
CA ALA A 157 23.69 -25.10 -3.62
C ALA A 157 24.75 -25.85 -4.44
N GLN A 158 24.53 -27.13 -4.75
CA GLN A 158 25.45 -27.95 -5.55
C GLN A 158 25.74 -27.35 -6.94
N ARG A 159 24.82 -26.55 -7.47
CA ARG A 159 24.89 -25.97 -8.82
C ARG A 159 25.49 -24.57 -8.88
N LEU A 160 25.71 -23.92 -7.73
CA LEU A 160 26.43 -22.63 -7.66
C LEU A 160 27.84 -22.72 -8.27
N ASN A 161 28.54 -23.83 -8.03
CA ASN A 161 29.91 -24.03 -8.48
C ASN A 161 30.02 -24.64 -9.89
N SER A 162 29.07 -25.48 -10.29
CA SER A 162 29.12 -26.19 -11.57
C SER A 162 28.54 -25.38 -12.73
N GLU A 163 27.65 -24.40 -12.47
CA GLU A 163 26.88 -23.72 -13.51
C GLU A 163 26.87 -22.19 -13.40
N LYS A 164 27.96 -21.54 -13.85
CA LYS A 164 28.11 -20.07 -13.85
C LYS A 164 26.94 -19.31 -14.53
N LYS A 165 26.26 -19.92 -15.50
CA LYS A 165 25.12 -19.29 -16.22
C LYS A 165 23.86 -19.21 -15.36
N LEU A 166 23.68 -20.07 -14.37
CA LEU A 166 22.54 -20.06 -13.45
C LEU A 166 22.83 -19.36 -12.12
N TYR A 167 24.09 -19.03 -11.85
CA TYR A 167 24.52 -18.54 -10.54
C TYR A 167 23.59 -17.49 -9.93
N GLY A 168 23.29 -16.43 -10.69
CA GLY A 168 22.44 -15.34 -10.19
C GLY A 168 21.00 -15.76 -9.95
N ASP A 169 20.46 -16.68 -10.77
CA ASP A 169 19.12 -17.23 -10.57
C ASP A 169 19.08 -18.11 -9.30
N ILE A 170 20.12 -18.92 -9.07
CA ILE A 170 20.23 -19.77 -7.88
C ILE A 170 20.38 -18.93 -6.60
N VAL A 171 21.28 -17.95 -6.59
CA VAL A 171 21.49 -17.07 -5.44
C VAL A 171 20.22 -16.29 -5.11
N TYR A 172 19.54 -15.77 -6.13
CA TYR A 172 18.24 -15.11 -5.95
C TYR A 172 17.19 -16.06 -5.34
N SER A 173 17.06 -17.28 -5.88
CA SER A 173 16.10 -18.25 -5.38
C SER A 173 16.41 -18.69 -3.94
N LEU A 174 17.67 -18.90 -3.59
CA LEU A 174 18.08 -19.22 -2.21
C LEU A 174 17.69 -18.10 -1.24
N GLY A 175 17.91 -16.82 -1.61
CA GLY A 175 17.47 -15.69 -0.79
C GLY A 175 15.95 -15.64 -0.59
N LYS A 176 15.18 -16.01 -1.63
CA LYS A 176 13.71 -16.09 -1.56
C LYS A 176 13.17 -17.29 -0.78
N ILE A 177 13.89 -18.42 -0.78
CA ILE A 177 13.55 -19.57 0.07
C ILE A 177 13.56 -19.16 1.55
N GLY A 178 14.52 -18.30 1.94
CA GLY A 178 14.49 -17.63 3.22
C GLY A 178 15.55 -18.13 4.22
N PRO A 179 15.27 -18.08 5.54
CA PRO A 179 16.24 -18.28 6.61
C PRO A 179 17.08 -19.56 6.50
N GLU A 180 16.49 -20.66 6.05
CA GLU A 180 17.13 -21.97 5.91
C GLU A 180 18.28 -21.95 4.88
N SER A 181 18.27 -21.00 3.93
CA SER A 181 19.34 -20.82 2.95
C SER A 181 20.53 -20.02 3.46
N PHE A 182 20.45 -19.45 4.66
CA PHE A 182 21.44 -18.51 5.19
C PHE A 182 22.85 -19.11 5.18
N ASP A 183 23.04 -20.30 5.74
CA ASP A 183 24.37 -20.92 5.87
C ASP A 183 25.01 -21.19 4.50
N VAL A 184 24.21 -21.58 3.50
CA VAL A 184 24.68 -21.80 2.13
C VAL A 184 25.18 -20.49 1.53
N LEU A 185 24.37 -19.43 1.59
CA LEU A 185 24.72 -18.12 1.03
C LEU A 185 25.89 -17.48 1.79
N PHE A 186 25.92 -17.60 3.11
CA PHE A 186 26.97 -17.02 3.94
C PHE A 186 28.31 -17.72 3.72
N ASN A 187 28.32 -19.04 3.53
CA ASN A 187 29.55 -19.77 3.19
C ASN A 187 29.99 -19.48 1.75
N GLU A 188 29.08 -19.39 0.79
CA GLU A 188 29.37 -18.99 -0.59
C GLU A 188 29.99 -17.58 -0.63
N LEU A 189 29.48 -16.63 0.16
CA LEU A 189 30.06 -15.27 0.27
C LEU A 189 31.54 -15.28 0.66
N LYS A 190 31.95 -16.20 1.54
CA LYS A 190 33.34 -16.28 2.04
C LYS A 190 34.29 -16.85 0.99
N ILE A 191 33.84 -17.80 0.18
CA ILE A 191 34.69 -18.48 -0.81
C ILE A 191 34.67 -17.82 -2.19
N GLN A 192 33.62 -17.05 -2.50
CA GLN A 192 33.44 -16.43 -3.81
C GLN A 192 34.55 -15.39 -4.06
N LYS A 193 35.18 -15.45 -5.24
CA LYS A 193 36.25 -14.53 -5.64
C LYS A 193 35.78 -13.43 -6.59
N ASN A 194 34.65 -13.63 -7.27
CA ASN A 194 34.12 -12.65 -8.21
C ASN A 194 33.28 -11.60 -7.47
N ASP A 195 33.70 -10.34 -7.58
CA ASP A 195 33.05 -9.25 -6.85
C ASP A 195 31.61 -8.97 -7.27
N SER A 196 31.28 -9.13 -8.56
CA SER A 196 29.91 -9.00 -9.05
C SER A 196 29.00 -10.07 -8.46
N LEU A 197 29.53 -11.29 -8.29
CA LEU A 197 28.80 -12.39 -7.67
C LEU A 197 28.64 -12.20 -6.16
N LYS A 198 29.67 -11.68 -5.47
CA LYS A 198 29.58 -11.28 -4.06
C LYS A 198 28.46 -10.27 -3.83
N GLY A 199 28.32 -9.27 -4.68
CA GLY A 199 27.23 -8.30 -4.57
C GLY A 199 25.84 -8.93 -4.64
N GLN A 200 25.66 -9.95 -5.50
CA GLN A 200 24.41 -10.71 -5.58
C GLN A 200 24.14 -11.54 -4.33
N ILE A 201 25.17 -12.16 -3.75
CA ILE A 201 25.05 -12.92 -2.50
C ILE A 201 24.70 -11.99 -1.33
N ILE A 202 25.38 -10.84 -1.20
CA ILE A 202 25.09 -9.85 -0.17
C ILE A 202 23.63 -9.41 -0.24
N LYS A 203 23.13 -9.15 -1.46
CA LYS A 203 21.72 -8.82 -1.66
C LYS A 203 20.81 -9.97 -1.23
N ALA A 204 21.09 -11.21 -1.63
CA ALA A 204 20.29 -12.36 -1.24
C ALA A 204 20.28 -12.61 0.28
N ILE A 205 21.40 -12.35 0.97
CA ILE A 205 21.47 -12.36 2.44
C ILE A 205 20.58 -11.26 3.03
N GLY A 206 20.55 -10.07 2.43
CA GLY A 206 19.59 -9.02 2.79
C GLY A 206 18.13 -9.43 2.58
N ASP A 207 17.83 -10.08 1.44
CA ASP A 207 16.48 -10.56 1.10
C ASP A 207 15.94 -11.62 2.09
N ILE A 208 16.81 -12.32 2.84
CA ILE A 208 16.42 -13.19 3.96
C ILE A 208 15.82 -12.38 5.13
N GLY A 209 16.24 -11.13 5.31
CA GLY A 209 15.78 -10.24 6.37
C GLY A 209 16.38 -10.55 7.75
N PRO A 210 15.63 -10.38 8.86
CA PRO A 210 16.19 -10.42 10.22
C PRO A 210 16.93 -11.71 10.59
N ALA A 211 16.58 -12.85 10.01
CA ALA A 211 17.27 -14.11 10.28
C ALA A 211 18.74 -14.11 9.82
N ALA A 212 19.13 -13.18 8.95
CA ALA A 212 20.51 -12.99 8.52
C ALA A 212 21.34 -12.08 9.46
N GLU A 213 20.87 -11.79 10.68
CA GLU A 213 21.61 -11.10 11.74
C GLU A 213 23.08 -11.56 11.89
N PRO A 214 23.41 -12.88 11.83
CA PRO A 214 24.81 -13.31 11.96
C PRO A 214 25.76 -12.79 10.87
N ALA A 215 25.24 -12.27 9.75
CA ALA A 215 26.04 -11.66 8.69
C ALA A 215 26.45 -10.21 8.97
N ILE A 216 25.86 -9.54 9.97
CA ILE A 216 26.09 -8.11 10.26
C ILE A 216 27.59 -7.76 10.33
N PRO A 217 28.45 -8.47 11.11
CA PRO A 217 29.87 -8.10 11.20
C PRO A 217 30.59 -8.16 9.84
N VAL A 218 30.23 -9.10 8.99
CA VAL A 218 30.81 -9.23 7.65
C VAL A 218 30.28 -8.15 6.72
N LEU A 219 28.97 -7.84 6.81
CA LEU A 219 28.34 -6.79 6.00
C LEU A 219 28.89 -5.39 6.35
N LEU A 220 29.21 -5.12 7.61
CA LEU A 220 29.88 -3.88 8.03
C LEU A 220 31.26 -3.70 7.37
N ASN A 221 32.01 -4.79 7.17
CA ASN A 221 33.27 -4.71 6.43
C ASN A 221 33.06 -4.37 4.94
N TYR A 222 32.01 -4.92 4.31
CA TYR A 222 31.65 -4.58 2.92
C TYR A 222 31.08 -3.15 2.81
N PHE A 223 30.43 -2.66 3.86
CA PHE A 223 29.95 -1.30 3.96
C PHE A 223 31.09 -0.30 3.84
N GLN A 224 32.27 -0.60 4.37
CA GLN A 224 33.47 0.27 4.30
C GLN A 224 34.30 0.08 3.01
N SER A 225 33.82 -0.72 2.05
CA SER A 225 34.54 -1.04 0.82
C SER A 225 34.27 -0.03 -0.32
N TYR A 226 34.61 -0.37 -1.57
CA TYR A 226 34.35 0.48 -2.73
C TYR A 226 32.86 0.51 -3.10
N ALA A 227 32.45 1.54 -3.86
CA ALA A 227 31.06 1.98 -4.00
C ALA A 227 30.03 0.86 -4.29
N TYR A 228 30.35 -0.11 -5.15
CA TYR A 228 29.43 -1.20 -5.49
C TYR A 228 29.05 -2.07 -4.27
N PHE A 229 30.01 -2.38 -3.40
CA PHE A 229 29.75 -3.18 -2.19
C PHE A 229 29.04 -2.38 -1.11
N ARG A 230 29.35 -1.08 -0.98
CA ARG A 230 28.68 -0.20 -0.02
C ARG A 230 27.18 -0.21 -0.19
N THR A 231 26.71 -0.15 -1.44
CA THR A 231 25.28 -0.13 -1.74
C THR A 231 24.56 -1.43 -1.36
N ASN A 232 25.13 -2.56 -1.74
CA ASN A 232 24.52 -3.85 -1.42
C ASN A 232 24.55 -4.12 0.09
N ALA A 233 25.67 -3.79 0.76
CA ALA A 233 25.81 -3.95 2.20
C ALA A 233 24.86 -3.03 2.99
N LEU A 234 24.74 -1.75 2.59
CA LEU A 234 23.80 -0.80 3.21
C LEU A 234 22.36 -1.33 3.12
N ASN A 235 21.92 -1.75 1.93
CA ASN A 235 20.56 -2.27 1.77
C ASN A 235 20.36 -3.56 2.57
N ALA A 236 21.30 -4.49 2.54
CA ALA A 236 21.23 -5.73 3.30
C ALA A 236 21.14 -5.47 4.81
N LEU A 237 21.95 -4.55 5.36
CA LEU A 237 21.89 -4.17 6.77
C LEU A 237 20.53 -3.55 7.14
N LEU A 238 19.96 -2.72 6.27
CA LEU A 238 18.61 -2.17 6.48
C LEU A 238 17.51 -3.23 6.40
N ASP A 239 17.61 -4.19 5.48
CA ASP A 239 16.64 -5.28 5.29
C ASP A 239 16.70 -6.30 6.44
N ILE A 240 17.89 -6.51 7.01
CA ILE A 240 18.10 -7.24 8.27
C ILE A 240 17.51 -6.47 9.47
N GLY A 241 17.35 -5.15 9.36
CA GLY A 241 16.88 -4.29 10.43
C GLY A 241 17.98 -3.87 11.42
N TYR A 242 19.23 -3.83 10.96
CA TYR A 242 20.35 -3.37 11.79
C TYR A 242 20.27 -1.86 12.05
N THR A 243 20.37 -1.47 13.32
CA THR A 243 20.21 -0.09 13.79
C THR A 243 21.35 0.33 14.74
N GLY A 244 22.52 -0.30 14.64
CA GLY A 244 23.68 0.02 15.47
C GLY A 244 24.22 1.43 15.22
N ASP A 245 24.73 2.06 16.29
CA ASP A 245 25.28 3.42 16.24
C ASP A 245 26.45 3.55 15.25
N ASP A 246 27.31 2.53 15.18
CA ASP A 246 28.42 2.45 14.22
C ASP A 246 27.94 2.51 12.76
N PHE A 247 26.84 1.82 12.44
CA PHE A 247 26.21 1.87 11.14
C PHE A 247 25.55 3.22 10.86
N ILE A 248 24.81 3.78 11.82
CA ILE A 248 24.17 5.10 11.68
C ILE A 248 25.23 6.17 11.42
N GLN A 249 26.29 6.20 12.23
CA GLN A 249 27.40 7.15 12.10
C GLN A 249 28.13 6.97 10.75
N ALA A 250 28.30 5.74 10.29
CA ALA A 250 28.90 5.49 8.99
C ALA A 250 28.02 5.95 7.82
N ILE A 251 26.69 5.85 7.93
CA ILE A 251 25.75 6.42 6.94
C ILE A 251 25.77 7.95 6.98
N ILE A 252 25.81 8.57 8.17
CA ILE A 252 25.94 10.04 8.32
C ILE A 252 27.20 10.52 7.59
N ASN A 253 28.33 9.83 7.77
CA ASN A 253 29.57 10.15 7.06
C ASN A 253 29.42 10.12 5.52
N TYR A 254 28.54 9.27 4.98
CA TYR A 254 28.23 9.24 3.54
C TYR A 254 27.41 10.43 3.06
N LEU A 255 26.84 11.26 3.93
CA LEU A 255 26.24 12.53 3.53
C LEU A 255 27.29 13.56 3.09
N HIS A 256 28.55 13.39 3.50
CA HIS A 256 29.65 14.33 3.24
C HIS A 256 30.52 13.96 2.03
N THR A 257 30.22 12.87 1.34
CA THR A 257 30.94 12.45 0.13
C THR A 257 30.60 13.34 -1.08
N PRO A 258 31.52 13.55 -2.04
CA PRO A 258 31.19 14.22 -3.30
C PRO A 258 30.28 13.39 -4.23
N ASP A 259 30.13 12.08 -3.99
CA ASP A 259 29.30 11.20 -4.83
C ASP A 259 27.80 11.32 -4.48
N ASP A 260 27.04 12.03 -5.33
CA ASP A 260 25.59 12.22 -5.15
C ASP A 260 24.80 10.91 -5.08
N ARG A 261 25.24 9.83 -5.75
CA ARG A 261 24.55 8.54 -5.65
C ARG A 261 24.72 7.94 -4.28
N LEU A 262 25.93 8.04 -3.73
CA LEU A 262 26.22 7.57 -2.37
C LEU A 262 25.50 8.43 -1.33
N LYS A 263 25.42 9.75 -1.53
CA LYS A 263 24.62 10.66 -0.69
C LYS A 263 23.14 10.29 -0.71
N ILE A 264 22.51 10.18 -1.88
CA ILE A 264 21.08 9.83 -2.00
C ILE A 264 20.79 8.49 -1.32
N MET A 265 21.68 7.51 -1.49
CA MET A 265 21.53 6.22 -0.83
C MET A 265 21.61 6.33 0.69
N ALA A 266 22.56 7.11 1.21
CA ALA A 266 22.69 7.36 2.65
C ALA A 266 21.45 8.06 3.21
N ILE A 267 20.99 9.11 2.54
CA ILE A 267 19.76 9.85 2.88
C ILE A 267 18.56 8.90 2.96
N ASN A 268 18.37 8.05 1.95
CA ASN A 268 17.28 7.09 1.92
C ASN A 268 17.41 6.04 3.02
N GLY A 269 18.63 5.59 3.32
CA GLY A 269 18.88 4.69 4.44
C GLY A 269 18.47 5.29 5.78
N LEU A 270 18.87 6.53 6.04
CA LEU A 270 18.48 7.28 7.25
C LEU A 270 16.96 7.48 7.33
N GLY A 271 16.32 7.82 6.22
CA GLY A 271 14.86 7.91 6.16
C GLY A 271 14.14 6.58 6.44
N ARG A 272 14.70 5.45 5.98
CA ARG A 272 14.15 4.10 6.25
C ARG A 272 14.27 3.70 7.73
N LEU A 273 15.37 4.09 8.37
CA LEU A 273 15.58 3.90 9.82
C LEU A 273 14.54 4.68 10.63
N GLY A 274 14.09 5.84 10.12
CA GLY A 274 13.06 6.64 10.77
C GLY A 274 13.59 7.25 12.08
N PRO A 275 12.81 7.29 13.17
CA PRO A 275 13.21 8.01 14.39
C PRO A 275 14.55 7.59 15.00
N THR A 276 15.04 6.37 14.74
CA THR A 276 16.36 5.92 15.23
C THR A 276 17.52 6.70 14.59
N ALA A 277 17.32 7.28 13.40
CA ALA A 277 18.32 8.12 12.72
C ALA A 277 18.23 9.61 13.12
N SER A 278 17.67 9.93 14.30
CA SER A 278 17.54 11.33 14.77
C SER A 278 18.87 12.09 14.87
N GLU A 279 19.99 11.39 15.12
CA GLU A 279 21.33 11.98 15.13
C GLU A 279 21.75 12.56 13.77
N ALA A 280 21.14 12.10 12.66
CA ALA A 280 21.43 12.59 11.32
C ALA A 280 20.72 13.89 10.96
N VAL A 281 19.82 14.39 11.83
CA VAL A 281 19.03 15.60 11.56
C VAL A 281 19.90 16.81 11.21
N PRO A 282 21.00 17.14 11.95
CA PRO A 282 21.83 18.30 11.61
C PRO A 282 22.44 18.22 10.21
N ASP A 283 22.89 17.03 9.80
CA ASP A 283 23.52 16.83 8.50
C ASP A 283 22.51 16.79 7.36
N LEU A 284 21.32 16.23 7.59
CA LEU A 284 20.21 16.31 6.64
C LEU A 284 19.69 17.75 6.49
N MET A 285 19.62 18.52 7.57
CA MET A 285 19.25 19.94 7.52
C MET A 285 20.27 20.77 6.73
N ARG A 286 21.56 20.44 6.83
CA ARG A 286 22.62 21.08 6.04
C ARG A 286 22.41 20.88 4.53
N LEU A 287 21.88 19.73 4.10
CA LEU A 287 21.56 19.47 2.69
C LEU A 287 20.37 20.31 2.16
N LEU A 288 19.62 20.96 3.06
CA LEU A 288 18.55 21.90 2.72
C LEU A 288 18.98 23.37 2.86
N ALA A 289 20.22 23.65 3.28
CA ALA A 289 20.65 25.01 3.49
C ALA A 289 20.79 25.76 2.14
N PRO A 290 20.37 27.04 2.03
CA PRO A 290 20.39 27.78 0.76
C PRO A 290 21.78 28.02 0.17
N ASP A 291 22.80 28.06 1.02
CA ASP A 291 24.22 28.24 0.68
C ASP A 291 24.89 26.94 0.21
N VAL A 292 24.20 25.81 0.36
CA VAL A 292 24.60 24.54 -0.23
C VAL A 292 23.79 24.40 -1.51
N GLU A 293 24.46 24.22 -2.64
CA GLU A 293 23.80 23.98 -3.95
C GLU A 293 23.81 22.48 -4.31
N PRO A 294 23.20 21.57 -3.53
CA PRO A 294 23.09 20.20 -3.99
C PRO A 294 22.04 20.11 -5.11
N ASP A 295 22.10 19.03 -5.88
CA ASP A 295 21.07 18.72 -6.87
C ASP A 295 19.67 18.67 -6.22
N ILE A 296 18.64 19.06 -6.96
CA ILE A 296 17.26 19.07 -6.47
C ILE A 296 16.83 17.70 -5.92
N GLN A 297 17.31 16.60 -6.51
CA GLN A 297 17.03 15.26 -6.01
C GLN A 297 17.60 15.07 -4.61
N VAL A 298 18.82 15.54 -4.32
CA VAL A 298 19.41 15.43 -2.98
C VAL A 298 18.55 16.18 -1.96
N ARG A 299 18.09 17.40 -2.27
CA ARG A 299 17.19 18.16 -1.38
C ARG A 299 15.88 17.41 -1.12
N THR A 300 15.22 16.92 -2.16
CA THR A 300 13.96 16.20 -2.03
C THR A 300 14.11 14.94 -1.18
N HIS A 301 15.16 14.15 -1.39
CA HIS A 301 15.41 12.97 -0.57
C HIS A 301 15.74 13.36 0.88
N ALA A 302 16.53 14.41 1.11
CA ALA A 302 16.91 14.86 2.46
C ALA A 302 15.67 15.30 3.25
N LEU A 303 14.78 16.07 2.61
CA LEU A 303 13.51 16.48 3.19
C LEU A 303 12.61 15.27 3.49
N ASN A 304 12.48 14.33 2.57
CA ASN A 304 11.71 13.11 2.80
C ASN A 304 12.28 12.27 3.95
N ALA A 305 13.60 12.18 4.06
CA ALA A 305 14.27 11.50 5.16
C ALA A 305 13.97 12.18 6.51
N LEU A 306 14.12 13.51 6.61
CA LEU A 306 13.77 14.28 7.80
C LEU A 306 12.31 14.03 8.23
N LEU A 307 11.37 14.07 7.28
CA LEU A 307 9.96 13.83 7.58
C LEU A 307 9.68 12.38 7.98
N ASN A 308 10.42 11.40 7.44
CA ASN A 308 10.30 9.98 7.84
C ASN A 308 10.95 9.69 9.20
N ILE A 309 11.98 10.46 9.58
CA ILE A 309 12.55 10.51 10.93
C ILE A 309 11.54 11.11 11.92
N GLY A 310 10.57 11.88 11.42
CA GLY A 310 9.58 12.59 12.23
C GLY A 310 10.08 13.96 12.70
N TYR A 311 11.07 14.53 12.00
CA TYR A 311 11.59 15.85 12.31
C TYR A 311 10.63 16.95 11.81
N ALA A 312 10.22 17.82 12.72
CA ALA A 312 9.36 18.98 12.47
C ALA A 312 9.85 20.21 13.25
N GLY A 313 11.18 20.41 13.32
CA GLY A 313 11.80 21.52 14.03
C GLY A 313 11.49 22.89 13.41
N ASN A 314 11.62 23.95 14.22
CA ASN A 314 11.38 25.33 13.78
C ASN A 314 12.32 25.76 12.65
N ASP A 315 13.56 25.28 12.64
CA ASP A 315 14.53 25.50 11.57
C ASP A 315 14.09 24.87 10.23
N LEU A 316 13.49 23.67 10.25
CA LEU A 316 12.87 23.07 9.07
C LEU A 316 11.69 23.90 8.58
N LEU A 317 10.83 24.36 9.49
CA LEU A 317 9.71 25.24 9.14
C LEU A 317 10.22 26.54 8.49
N VAL A 318 11.23 27.19 9.06
CA VAL A 318 11.86 28.40 8.50
C VAL A 318 12.45 28.11 7.11
N ALA A 319 13.17 27.00 6.94
CA ALA A 319 13.73 26.61 5.65
C ALA A 319 12.64 26.40 4.59
N MET A 320 11.55 25.70 4.93
CA MET A 320 10.43 25.48 4.01
C MET A 320 9.69 26.78 3.68
N THR A 321 9.48 27.67 4.64
CA THR A 321 8.90 29.00 4.40
C THR A 321 9.76 29.82 3.44
N ASN A 322 11.08 29.77 3.57
CA ASN A 322 11.99 30.43 2.63
C ASN A 322 11.90 29.79 1.24
N TYR A 323 11.79 28.46 1.16
CA TYR A 323 11.66 27.74 -0.11
C TYR A 323 10.35 28.03 -0.85
N LEU A 324 9.29 28.45 -0.15
CA LEU A 324 8.07 28.97 -0.78
C LEU A 324 8.34 30.20 -1.67
N GLN A 325 9.42 30.94 -1.43
CA GLN A 325 9.83 32.12 -2.21
C GLN A 325 10.87 31.79 -3.30
N SER A 326 11.20 30.52 -3.50
CA SER A 326 12.21 30.10 -4.49
C SER A 326 11.79 30.48 -5.92
N PRO A 327 12.73 30.92 -6.78
CA PRO A 327 12.46 31.12 -8.21
C PRO A 327 12.13 29.80 -8.92
N ASP A 328 12.71 28.68 -8.48
CA ASP A 328 12.42 27.34 -9.01
C ASP A 328 11.10 26.80 -8.45
N SER A 329 10.15 26.51 -9.33
CA SER A 329 8.83 25.98 -8.98
C SER A 329 8.87 24.58 -8.40
N LYS A 330 9.88 23.76 -8.75
CA LYS A 330 10.07 22.43 -8.14
C LYS A 330 10.41 22.53 -6.66
N ILE A 331 11.19 23.54 -6.27
CA ILE A 331 11.51 23.81 -4.86
C ILE A 331 10.26 24.30 -4.12
N ARG A 332 9.44 25.16 -4.75
CA ARG A 332 8.16 25.61 -4.16
C ARG A 332 7.19 24.43 -3.95
N ILE A 333 7.01 23.57 -4.95
CA ILE A 333 6.19 22.34 -4.85
C ILE A 333 6.66 21.47 -3.69
N MET A 334 7.96 21.22 -3.61
CA MET A 334 8.57 20.43 -2.54
C MET A 334 8.28 21.03 -1.16
N ALA A 335 8.41 22.35 -1.00
CA ALA A 335 8.12 23.04 0.26
C ALA A 335 6.64 22.95 0.65
N VAL A 336 5.71 23.19 -0.29
CA VAL A 336 4.26 23.06 -0.05
C VAL A 336 3.91 21.64 0.41
N ALA A 337 4.42 20.62 -0.29
CA ALA A 337 4.17 19.22 0.07
C ALA A 337 4.72 18.86 1.47
N ALA A 338 5.91 19.35 1.79
CA ALA A 338 6.53 19.12 3.10
C ALA A 338 5.77 19.79 4.24
N LEU A 339 5.36 21.06 4.09
CA LEU A 339 4.54 21.77 5.07
C LEU A 339 3.21 21.03 5.32
N GLY A 340 2.57 20.53 4.26
CA GLY A 340 1.39 19.66 4.39
C GLY A 340 1.67 18.35 5.12
N LYS A 341 2.82 17.71 4.91
CA LYS A 341 3.22 16.48 5.62
C LYS A 341 3.59 16.74 7.09
N ILE A 342 4.10 17.93 7.42
CA ILE A 342 4.33 18.39 8.79
C ILE A 342 2.99 18.61 9.52
N GLY A 343 1.96 19.09 8.81
CA GLY A 343 0.61 19.22 9.34
C GLY A 343 0.45 20.41 10.31
N PRO A 344 -0.29 20.27 11.43
CA PRO A 344 -0.62 21.40 12.31
C PRO A 344 0.56 22.21 12.86
N ALA A 345 1.75 21.59 12.99
CA ALA A 345 2.97 22.29 13.39
C ALA A 345 3.40 23.38 12.39
N ALA A 346 2.96 23.29 11.12
CA ALA A 346 3.18 24.30 10.08
C ALA A 346 2.12 25.42 10.08
N SER A 347 1.31 25.56 11.14
CA SER A 347 0.28 26.62 11.24
C SER A 347 0.79 28.04 10.97
N GLY A 348 2.05 28.33 11.33
CA GLY A 348 2.70 29.63 11.07
C GLY A 348 2.87 29.97 9.58
N THR A 349 2.78 28.99 8.67
CA THR A 349 2.98 29.20 7.23
C THR A 349 1.68 29.34 6.46
N VAL A 350 0.52 29.28 7.14
CA VAL A 350 -0.79 29.33 6.47
C VAL A 350 -0.91 30.60 5.63
N SER A 351 -0.54 31.78 6.15
CA SER A 351 -0.64 33.03 5.41
C SER A 351 0.17 33.02 4.10
N ASP A 352 1.37 32.43 4.13
CA ASP A 352 2.24 32.37 2.94
C ASP A 352 1.69 31.39 1.90
N LEU A 353 1.17 30.24 2.34
CA LEU A 353 0.45 29.30 1.47
C LEU A 353 -0.81 29.95 0.85
N THR A 354 -1.60 30.68 1.64
CA THR A 354 -2.80 31.38 1.16
C THR A 354 -2.47 32.43 0.10
N LYS A 355 -1.33 33.15 0.22
CA LYS A 355 -0.87 34.10 -0.80
C LYS A 355 -0.51 33.38 -2.10
N LEU A 356 0.26 32.29 -2.01
CA LEU A 356 0.68 31.51 -3.17
C LEU A 356 -0.50 30.85 -3.90
N LEU A 357 -1.57 30.50 -3.18
CA LEU A 357 -2.79 29.92 -3.77
C LEU A 357 -3.32 30.75 -4.93
N THR A 358 -3.18 32.08 -4.88
CA THR A 358 -3.67 33.00 -5.91
C THR A 358 -2.57 33.70 -6.69
N ALA A 359 -1.38 33.87 -6.11
CA ALA A 359 -0.30 34.69 -6.68
C ALA A 359 0.74 33.89 -7.48
N ASP A 360 0.85 32.57 -7.28
CA ASP A 360 1.88 31.79 -7.98
C ASP A 360 1.53 31.61 -9.47
N SER A 361 2.49 31.89 -10.36
CA SER A 361 2.29 31.75 -11.80
C SER A 361 2.18 30.28 -12.24
N GLU A 362 2.76 29.35 -11.49
CA GLU A 362 2.85 27.94 -11.84
C GLU A 362 1.66 27.15 -11.28
N ILE A 363 0.84 26.62 -12.18
CA ILE A 363 -0.35 25.84 -11.82
C ILE A 363 0.00 24.61 -10.97
N GLU A 364 1.13 23.95 -11.24
CA GLU A 364 1.58 22.78 -10.48
C GLU A 364 1.85 23.12 -9.01
N VAL A 365 2.33 24.34 -8.70
CA VAL A 365 2.47 24.81 -7.32
C VAL A 365 1.09 25.02 -6.70
N ARG A 366 0.21 25.75 -7.40
CA ARG A 366 -1.15 26.06 -6.91
C ARG A 366 -1.95 24.79 -6.60
N LEU A 367 -1.83 23.75 -7.41
CA LEU A 367 -2.52 22.46 -7.23
C LEU A 367 -2.18 21.75 -5.90
N GLN A 368 -0.99 21.98 -5.33
CA GLN A 368 -0.57 21.34 -4.08
C GLN A 368 -1.07 22.07 -2.83
N ILE A 369 -1.36 23.36 -2.94
CA ILE A 369 -1.66 24.23 -1.80
C ILE A 369 -2.96 23.84 -1.08
N PRO A 370 -4.08 23.56 -1.76
CA PRO A 370 -5.32 23.16 -1.09
C PRO A 370 -5.14 21.93 -0.19
N GLU A 371 -4.42 20.92 -0.66
CA GLU A 371 -4.15 19.70 0.10
C GLU A 371 -3.24 19.96 1.31
N ALA A 372 -2.22 20.80 1.14
CA ALA A 372 -1.35 21.21 2.24
C ALA A 372 -2.13 21.98 3.32
N LEU A 373 -2.97 22.95 2.93
CA LEU A 373 -3.83 23.68 3.85
C LEU A 373 -4.78 22.74 4.61
N ALA A 374 -5.38 21.77 3.92
CA ALA A 374 -6.28 20.80 4.56
C ALA A 374 -5.58 19.93 5.61
N LYS A 375 -4.29 19.61 5.41
CA LYS A 375 -3.49 18.85 6.39
C LYS A 375 -2.99 19.70 7.58
N ILE A 376 -2.95 21.03 7.44
CA ILE A 376 -2.54 21.97 8.49
C ILE A 376 -3.73 22.37 9.40
N ASP A 377 -4.97 22.13 8.97
CA ASP A 377 -6.21 22.36 9.73
C ASP A 377 -6.07 21.94 11.22
N PRO A 378 -6.52 22.75 12.20
CA PRO A 378 -7.53 23.83 12.13
C PRO A 378 -7.04 25.23 11.73
N ALA A 379 -5.73 25.50 11.71
CA ALA A 379 -5.23 26.86 11.47
C ALA A 379 -5.54 27.38 10.05
N ALA A 380 -5.79 26.48 9.11
CA ALA A 380 -6.08 26.80 7.72
C ALA A 380 -7.47 27.43 7.50
N LYS A 381 -8.37 27.42 8.50
CA LYS A 381 -9.72 28.03 8.42
C LYS A 381 -9.72 29.49 7.96
N GLN A 382 -8.69 30.25 8.31
CA GLN A 382 -8.54 31.64 7.86
C GLN A 382 -8.36 31.79 6.33
N SER A 383 -8.00 30.70 5.63
CA SER A 383 -7.83 30.67 4.17
C SER A 383 -9.14 30.48 3.40
N VAL A 384 -10.25 30.19 4.07
CA VAL A 384 -11.54 29.90 3.42
C VAL A 384 -11.95 31.01 2.43
N PRO A 385 -11.90 32.32 2.76
CA PRO A 385 -12.24 33.37 1.78
C PRO A 385 -11.38 33.33 0.50
N ASN A 386 -10.12 32.95 0.61
CA ASN A 386 -9.21 32.82 -0.54
C ASN A 386 -9.48 31.53 -1.33
N LEU A 387 -9.80 30.42 -0.67
CA LEU A 387 -10.24 29.19 -1.32
C LEU A 387 -11.55 29.41 -2.09
N LEU A 388 -12.52 30.14 -1.52
CA LEU A 388 -13.76 30.50 -2.22
C LEU A 388 -13.48 31.32 -3.48
N ARG A 389 -12.53 32.27 -3.42
CA ARG A 389 -12.10 33.02 -4.61
C ARG A 389 -11.40 32.12 -5.65
N ALA A 390 -10.62 31.14 -5.19
CA ALA A 390 -9.91 30.20 -6.07
C ALA A 390 -10.86 29.26 -6.85
N LEU A 391 -12.11 29.09 -6.42
CA LEU A 391 -13.12 28.37 -7.20
C LEU A 391 -13.44 29.06 -8.54
N SER A 392 -13.16 30.36 -8.69
CA SER A 392 -13.36 31.07 -9.95
C SER A 392 -12.26 30.84 -11.00
N ASP A 393 -11.23 30.03 -10.71
CA ASP A 393 -10.20 29.65 -11.68
C ASP A 393 -10.79 28.73 -12.76
N GLU A 394 -10.33 28.87 -14.01
CA GLU A 394 -10.84 28.10 -15.15
C GLU A 394 -10.35 26.63 -15.15
N ASN A 395 -9.31 26.32 -14.39
CA ASN A 395 -8.73 24.99 -14.34
C ASN A 395 -9.57 24.05 -13.46
N GLY A 396 -10.28 23.13 -14.11
CA GLY A 396 -11.15 22.17 -13.42
C GLY A 396 -10.44 21.26 -12.40
N ASN A 397 -9.17 20.89 -12.61
CA ASN A 397 -8.42 20.09 -11.63
C ASN A 397 -8.09 20.92 -10.37
N PHE A 398 -7.78 22.20 -10.55
CA PHE A 398 -7.54 23.11 -9.43
C PHE A 398 -8.82 23.39 -8.66
N GLN A 399 -9.93 23.67 -9.36
CA GLN A 399 -11.26 23.76 -8.74
C GLN A 399 -11.61 22.51 -7.92
N MET A 400 -11.34 21.31 -8.45
CA MET A 400 -11.55 20.05 -7.70
C MET A 400 -10.73 20.00 -6.41
N LYS A 401 -9.44 20.37 -6.46
CA LYS A 401 -8.57 20.40 -5.27
C LYS A 401 -9.03 21.43 -4.24
N VAL A 402 -9.54 22.58 -4.69
CA VAL A 402 -10.10 23.62 -3.82
C VAL A 402 -11.40 23.14 -3.17
N LEU A 403 -12.31 22.49 -3.91
CA LEU A 403 -13.53 21.88 -3.36
C LEU A 403 -13.21 20.82 -2.30
N ASP A 404 -12.20 19.98 -2.55
CA ASP A 404 -11.72 18.97 -1.60
C ASP A 404 -11.23 19.62 -0.30
N ALA A 405 -10.40 20.66 -0.40
CA ALA A 405 -9.90 21.38 0.76
C ALA A 405 -11.01 22.09 1.55
N LEU A 406 -11.97 22.72 0.86
CA LEU A 406 -13.15 23.33 1.51
C LEU A 406 -13.98 22.30 2.27
N SER A 407 -14.07 21.06 1.78
CA SER A 407 -14.80 19.98 2.47
C SER A 407 -14.21 19.57 3.81
N VAL A 408 -12.92 19.88 4.03
CA VAL A 408 -12.18 19.56 5.26
C VAL A 408 -12.06 20.78 6.17
N ILE A 409 -11.73 21.94 5.58
CA ILE A 409 -11.35 23.15 6.31
C ILE A 409 -12.58 23.99 6.68
N ALA A 410 -13.57 24.09 5.81
CA ALA A 410 -14.67 25.03 5.99
C ALA A 410 -15.73 24.49 6.96
N ASP A 411 -16.42 25.40 7.65
CA ASP A 411 -17.68 25.12 8.33
C ASP A 411 -18.85 25.40 7.37
N ASP A 412 -19.97 24.69 7.51
CA ASP A 412 -21.16 24.97 6.70
C ASP A 412 -21.72 26.37 7.01
N ASN A 413 -21.78 27.21 5.99
CA ASN A 413 -22.33 28.56 6.06
C ASN A 413 -22.71 29.06 4.67
N ASP A 414 -23.60 30.04 4.61
CA ASP A 414 -24.17 30.58 3.37
C ASP A 414 -23.11 30.98 2.32
N SER A 415 -21.95 31.51 2.75
CA SER A 415 -20.90 31.91 1.81
C SER A 415 -20.24 30.71 1.13
N VAL A 416 -19.96 29.65 1.91
CA VAL A 416 -19.38 28.41 1.39
C VAL A 416 -20.39 27.67 0.53
N THR A 417 -21.63 27.51 1.02
CA THR A 417 -22.70 26.84 0.28
C THR A 417 -22.98 27.54 -1.04
N SER A 418 -23.14 28.86 -1.04
CA SER A 418 -23.43 29.64 -2.26
C SER A 418 -22.33 29.55 -3.30
N ALA A 419 -21.08 29.38 -2.89
CA ALA A 419 -19.95 29.22 -3.79
C ALA A 419 -19.82 27.78 -4.35
N VAL A 420 -20.11 26.75 -3.55
CA VAL A 420 -20.00 25.34 -3.95
C VAL A 420 -21.21 24.88 -4.75
N GLN A 421 -22.41 25.37 -4.44
CA GLN A 421 -23.66 24.90 -5.03
C GLN A 421 -23.75 25.00 -6.56
N PRO A 422 -23.24 26.05 -7.24
CA PRO A 422 -23.21 26.10 -8.71
C PRO A 422 -22.46 24.93 -9.35
N PHE A 423 -21.48 24.35 -8.67
CA PHE A 423 -20.71 23.22 -9.19
C PHE A 423 -21.52 21.92 -9.32
N LEU A 424 -22.68 21.82 -8.65
CA LEU A 424 -23.60 20.69 -8.83
C LEU A 424 -24.21 20.64 -10.24
N ARG A 425 -24.17 21.75 -10.99
CA ARG A 425 -24.66 21.85 -12.37
C ARG A 425 -23.50 22.03 -13.37
N ASN A 426 -22.25 21.84 -12.94
CA ASN A 426 -21.09 22.03 -13.79
C ASN A 426 -21.07 21.01 -14.95
N GLU A 427 -20.61 21.41 -16.13
CA GLU A 427 -20.51 20.52 -17.29
C GLU A 427 -19.57 19.33 -17.02
N ASN A 428 -18.51 19.54 -16.25
CA ASN A 428 -17.56 18.50 -15.88
C ASN A 428 -18.15 17.56 -14.80
N PRO A 429 -18.34 16.26 -15.10
CA PRO A 429 -18.92 15.30 -14.15
C PRO A 429 -18.08 15.12 -12.88
N ASN A 430 -16.76 15.28 -12.96
CA ASN A 430 -15.88 15.16 -11.79
C ASN A 430 -16.07 16.33 -10.82
N LEU A 431 -16.30 17.55 -11.33
CA LEU A 431 -16.61 18.71 -10.49
C LEU A 431 -17.97 18.58 -9.82
N ARG A 432 -18.98 18.06 -10.52
CA ARG A 432 -20.29 17.75 -9.91
C ARG A 432 -20.15 16.76 -8.75
N LYS A 433 -19.40 15.68 -8.97
CA LYS A 433 -19.10 14.68 -7.93
C LYS A 433 -18.41 15.29 -6.73
N GLN A 434 -17.39 16.11 -6.97
CA GLN A 434 -16.62 16.73 -5.89
C GLN A 434 -17.44 17.75 -5.10
N ALA A 435 -18.31 18.53 -5.77
CA ALA A 435 -19.21 19.46 -5.10
C ALA A 435 -20.25 18.74 -4.22
N MET A 436 -20.80 17.61 -4.70
CA MET A 436 -21.66 16.76 -3.89
C MET A 436 -20.95 16.24 -2.64
N MET A 437 -19.72 15.76 -2.78
CA MET A 437 -18.90 15.30 -1.65
C MET A 437 -18.56 16.43 -0.68
N ALA A 438 -18.24 17.61 -1.19
CA ALA A 438 -17.93 18.77 -0.36
C ALA A 438 -19.13 19.18 0.50
N LEU A 439 -20.32 19.36 -0.09
CA LEU A 439 -21.53 19.70 0.65
C LEU A 439 -21.98 18.59 1.61
N GLN A 440 -21.77 17.31 1.25
CA GLN A 440 -22.01 16.19 2.15
C GLN A 440 -21.10 16.24 3.39
N ASN A 441 -19.79 16.46 3.22
CA ASN A 441 -18.84 16.52 4.33
C ASN A 441 -19.09 17.72 5.26
N LEU A 442 -19.57 18.83 4.68
CA LEU A 442 -20.04 20.00 5.43
C LEU A 442 -21.34 19.72 6.20
N ASN A 443 -22.01 18.59 5.96
CA ASN A 443 -23.35 18.24 6.48
C ASN A 443 -24.43 19.23 6.05
N HIS A 444 -24.31 19.80 4.85
CA HIS A 444 -25.27 20.76 4.33
C HIS A 444 -26.63 20.09 4.02
N THR A 445 -27.73 20.65 4.52
CA THR A 445 -29.08 20.07 4.39
C THR A 445 -30.10 20.92 3.64
N GLY A 446 -29.66 21.99 2.95
CA GLY A 446 -30.55 22.95 2.29
C GLY A 446 -31.45 22.33 1.20
N GLU A 447 -32.67 22.86 1.06
CA GLU A 447 -33.67 22.36 0.10
C GLU A 447 -33.21 22.45 -1.37
N GLU A 448 -32.49 23.51 -1.75
CA GLU A 448 -31.91 23.63 -3.10
C GLU A 448 -30.81 22.59 -3.35
N PHE A 449 -30.08 22.15 -2.31
CA PHE A 449 -29.14 21.04 -2.42
C PHE A 449 -29.88 19.71 -2.62
N LYS A 450 -30.90 19.42 -1.80
CA LYS A 450 -31.78 18.24 -1.96
C LYS A 450 -32.38 18.19 -3.36
N LYS A 451 -32.89 19.31 -3.88
CA LYS A 451 -33.42 19.43 -5.25
C LYS A 451 -32.37 19.13 -6.31
N SER A 452 -31.17 19.69 -6.16
CA SER A 452 -30.06 19.46 -7.09
C SER A 452 -29.63 17.99 -7.09
N LEU A 453 -29.56 17.35 -5.93
CA LEU A 453 -29.28 15.92 -5.82
C LEU A 453 -30.36 15.07 -6.48
N LYS A 454 -31.66 15.41 -6.34
CA LYS A 454 -32.76 14.68 -7.01
C LYS A 454 -32.61 14.72 -8.53
N ASN A 455 -32.27 15.89 -9.07
CA ASN A 455 -32.01 16.04 -10.49
C ASN A 455 -30.78 15.24 -10.93
N ILE A 456 -29.67 15.30 -10.20
CA ILE A 456 -28.46 14.53 -10.51
C ILE A 456 -28.75 13.03 -10.45
N ALA A 457 -29.47 12.55 -9.43
CA ALA A 457 -29.84 11.14 -9.28
C ALA A 457 -30.65 10.61 -10.48
N ALA A 458 -31.55 11.44 -11.02
CA ALA A 458 -32.43 11.06 -12.11
C ALA A 458 -31.78 11.21 -13.50
N GLU A 459 -31.07 12.31 -13.74
CA GLU A 459 -30.76 12.80 -15.09
C GLU A 459 -29.26 12.95 -15.39
N ASP A 460 -28.36 12.79 -14.42
CA ASP A 460 -26.92 12.98 -14.67
C ASP A 460 -26.39 11.96 -15.68
N SER A 461 -25.62 12.44 -16.67
CA SER A 461 -25.04 11.62 -17.73
C SER A 461 -24.06 10.56 -17.21
N HIS A 462 -23.46 10.76 -16.03
CA HIS A 462 -22.47 9.86 -15.44
C HIS A 462 -23.12 8.94 -14.39
N PRO A 463 -23.09 7.60 -14.57
CA PRO A 463 -23.71 6.65 -13.64
C PRO A 463 -23.22 6.76 -12.20
N GLN A 464 -21.92 7.05 -12.01
CA GLN A 464 -21.35 7.24 -10.67
C GLN A 464 -21.92 8.46 -9.94
N ASN A 465 -22.24 9.52 -10.68
CA ASN A 465 -22.83 10.72 -10.10
C ASN A 465 -24.28 10.47 -9.69
N ARG A 466 -25.05 9.75 -10.54
CA ARG A 466 -26.41 9.32 -10.19
C ARG A 466 -26.41 8.50 -8.90
N LEU A 467 -25.54 7.48 -8.83
CA LEU A 467 -25.37 6.66 -7.63
C LEU A 467 -25.02 7.53 -6.41
N LYS A 468 -24.00 8.40 -6.50
CA LYS A 468 -23.58 9.23 -5.37
C LYS A 468 -24.67 10.21 -4.93
N ALA A 469 -25.45 10.79 -5.86
CA ALA A 469 -26.53 11.70 -5.51
C ALA A 469 -27.69 10.97 -4.79
N THR A 470 -28.09 9.80 -5.30
CA THR A 470 -29.06 8.92 -4.63
C THR A 470 -28.58 8.55 -3.23
N CYS A 471 -27.27 8.27 -3.09
CA CYS A 471 -26.66 7.98 -1.80
C CYS A 471 -26.82 9.15 -0.82
N ILE A 472 -26.45 10.35 -1.24
CA ILE A 472 -26.54 11.53 -0.37
C ILE A 472 -28.01 11.78 0.04
N LEU A 473 -28.95 11.70 -0.90
CA LEU A 473 -30.39 11.86 -0.61
C LEU A 473 -30.91 10.87 0.43
N LYS A 474 -30.54 9.60 0.30
CA LYS A 474 -30.94 8.57 1.27
C LYS A 474 -30.39 8.91 2.66
N SER A 475 -29.11 9.27 2.76
CA SER A 475 -28.50 9.70 4.02
C SER A 475 -29.18 10.93 4.64
N MET A 476 -29.63 11.90 3.84
CA MET A 476 -30.33 13.09 4.32
C MET A 476 -31.76 12.78 4.80
N SER A 477 -32.48 11.90 4.10
CA SER A 477 -33.83 11.49 4.50
C SER A 477 -33.85 10.70 5.82
N GLU A 478 -32.73 10.07 6.18
CA GLU A 478 -32.55 9.41 7.46
C GLU A 478 -32.21 10.39 8.60
N VAL A 479 -31.74 11.60 8.29
CA VAL A 479 -31.42 12.68 9.25
C VAL A 479 -32.67 13.47 9.66
N ASP A 480 -33.61 13.72 8.74
CA ASP A 480 -34.90 14.38 9.03
C ASP A 480 -35.79 13.52 9.98
N GLY A 481 -35.47 12.23 10.16
CA GLY A 481 -36.07 11.31 11.14
C GLY A 481 -35.33 11.20 12.47
N ILE A 482 -34.25 11.96 12.68
CA ILE A 482 -33.50 12.02 13.95
C ILE A 482 -34.12 13.13 14.81
N GLY A 483 -35.35 12.89 15.26
CA GLY A 483 -35.74 13.39 16.58
C GLY A 483 -34.78 12.79 17.61
N SER A 484 -34.46 13.56 18.64
CA SER A 484 -33.72 13.15 19.83
C SER A 484 -34.50 12.13 20.68
N GLU A 485 -35.03 11.08 20.06
CA GLU A 485 -35.67 9.97 20.74
C GLU A 485 -34.78 8.75 20.59
N GLY A 486 -34.08 8.44 21.68
CA GLY A 486 -33.40 7.17 21.83
C GLY A 486 -34.41 6.04 21.69
N THR A 487 -34.37 5.34 20.57
CA THR A 487 -35.02 4.04 20.45
C THR A 487 -34.35 3.11 21.44
N ALA A 488 -35.12 2.58 22.41
CA ALA A 488 -34.61 1.69 23.44
C ALA A 488 -33.90 0.48 22.82
N GLY A 489 -32.63 0.25 23.19
CA GLY A 489 -31.83 -0.89 22.75
C GLY A 489 -30.37 -0.54 22.46
N LYS A 490 -29.51 -1.56 22.45
CA LYS A 490 -28.08 -1.42 22.12
C LYS A 490 -27.88 -1.10 20.63
N ALA A 491 -26.84 -0.34 20.32
CA ALA A 491 -26.32 -0.19 18.96
C ALA A 491 -25.52 -1.44 18.58
N LYS A 492 -25.64 -1.92 17.33
CA LYS A 492 -24.84 -3.04 16.81
C LYS A 492 -23.83 -2.53 15.79
N ILE A 493 -22.60 -3.01 15.89
CA ILE A 493 -21.51 -2.64 14.99
C ILE A 493 -20.92 -3.90 14.38
N TYR A 494 -20.91 -3.94 13.05
CA TYR A 494 -20.30 -4.99 12.25
C TYR A 494 -18.90 -4.51 11.85
N PHE A 495 -17.88 -5.10 12.45
CA PHE A 495 -16.50 -4.91 12.03
C PHE A 495 -16.17 -5.96 10.97
N ILE A 496 -16.14 -5.54 9.72
CA ILE A 496 -15.99 -6.38 8.54
C ILE A 496 -14.54 -6.34 8.08
N ARG A 497 -13.88 -7.49 7.95
CA ARG A 497 -12.60 -7.61 7.25
C ARG A 497 -12.81 -8.39 5.95
N PRO A 498 -13.00 -7.70 4.80
CA PRO A 498 -13.08 -8.35 3.50
C PRO A 498 -11.85 -9.22 3.25
N ARG A 499 -11.96 -10.24 2.39
CA ARG A 499 -10.79 -11.02 1.97
C ARG A 499 -9.85 -10.12 1.18
N GLY A 500 -8.74 -9.74 1.83
CA GLY A 500 -7.68 -8.93 1.24
C GLY A 500 -6.70 -9.77 0.46
N HIS A 501 -6.18 -9.18 -0.62
CA HIS A 501 -5.25 -9.80 -1.55
C HIS A 501 -3.77 -9.67 -1.14
N LEU A 502 -3.48 -8.70 -0.30
CA LEU A 502 -2.29 -8.64 0.51
C LEU A 502 -2.78 -8.62 1.97
N GLU A 503 -1.99 -9.21 2.87
CA GLU A 503 -1.90 -8.87 4.30
C GLU A 503 -2.32 -9.93 5.33
N SER A 504 -1.25 -10.52 5.92
CA SER A 504 -1.09 -11.01 7.29
C SER A 504 -2.13 -12.00 7.83
N PHE A 505 -1.68 -13.23 8.11
CA PHE A 505 -2.36 -14.22 8.97
C PHE A 505 -2.76 -13.69 10.36
N MET A 506 -2.24 -12.52 10.76
CA MET A 506 -2.57 -11.87 12.02
C MET A 506 -3.97 -11.23 12.00
N PRO A 507 -4.80 -11.45 13.04
CA PRO A 507 -6.10 -10.83 13.16
C PRO A 507 -5.98 -9.36 13.59
N PHE A 508 -7.02 -8.56 13.34
CA PHE A 508 -7.02 -7.13 13.66
C PHE A 508 -7.61 -6.95 15.04
N GLY A 509 -6.81 -6.51 16.00
CA GLY A 509 -7.33 -6.19 17.33
C GLY A 509 -8.27 -4.98 17.24
N ILE A 510 -9.35 -5.02 18.01
CA ILE A 510 -10.37 -3.97 18.06
C ILE A 510 -10.61 -3.55 19.50
N TRP A 511 -10.65 -2.24 19.72
CA TRP A 511 -10.99 -1.63 21.00
C TRP A 511 -12.10 -0.60 20.83
N ASP A 512 -12.90 -0.47 21.87
CA ASP A 512 -13.83 0.62 22.09
C ASP A 512 -13.30 1.42 23.28
N ASN A 513 -12.78 2.61 23.02
CA ASN A 513 -11.95 3.37 23.94
C ASN A 513 -10.78 2.50 24.44
N ILE A 514 -10.74 2.19 25.74
CA ILE A 514 -9.73 1.31 26.35
C ILE A 514 -10.17 -0.14 26.44
N GLN A 515 -11.43 -0.45 26.14
CA GLN A 515 -11.99 -1.79 26.25
C GLN A 515 -11.67 -2.61 25.00
N TYR A 516 -11.06 -3.77 25.18
CA TYR A 516 -10.83 -4.71 24.08
C TYR A 516 -12.12 -5.43 23.70
N ILE A 517 -12.51 -5.33 22.43
CA ILE A 517 -13.72 -5.94 21.88
C ILE A 517 -13.44 -7.35 21.36
N GLY A 518 -12.31 -7.54 20.69
CA GLY A 518 -11.96 -8.80 20.04
C GLY A 518 -10.99 -8.62 18.89
N ALA A 519 -10.77 -9.68 18.11
CA ALA A 519 -9.93 -9.62 16.91
C ALA A 519 -10.64 -10.18 15.69
N VAL A 520 -10.42 -9.57 14.52
CA VAL A 520 -11.08 -9.94 13.26
C VAL A 520 -10.08 -10.59 12.29
N PRO A 521 -10.15 -11.91 12.10
CA PRO A 521 -9.38 -12.63 11.08
C PRO A 521 -9.70 -12.17 9.65
N ASN A 522 -8.80 -12.47 8.71
CA ASN A 522 -9.04 -12.18 7.29
C ASN A 522 -10.28 -12.93 6.78
N GLY A 523 -11.13 -12.26 5.99
CA GLY A 523 -12.34 -12.86 5.44
C GLY A 523 -13.42 -13.18 6.47
N SER A 524 -13.50 -12.39 7.54
CA SER A 524 -14.47 -12.57 8.62
C SER A 524 -15.03 -11.24 9.11
N TYR A 525 -16.06 -11.28 9.95
CA TYR A 525 -16.58 -10.13 10.66
C TYR A 525 -16.88 -10.46 12.13
N ILE A 526 -16.93 -9.45 12.99
CA ILE A 526 -17.50 -9.57 14.34
C ILE A 526 -18.65 -8.58 14.51
N VAL A 527 -19.64 -8.98 15.30
CA VAL A 527 -20.75 -8.12 15.72
C VAL A 527 -20.53 -7.70 17.17
N TYR A 528 -20.53 -6.40 17.42
CA TYR A 528 -20.36 -5.81 18.75
C TYR A 528 -21.61 -5.01 19.13
N GLU A 529 -22.23 -5.33 20.26
CA GLU A 529 -23.39 -4.60 20.78
C GLU A 529 -22.98 -3.70 21.95
N THR A 530 -23.23 -2.40 21.85
CA THR A 530 -22.86 -1.40 22.86
C THR A 530 -24.00 -0.42 23.13
N GLU A 531 -23.91 0.29 24.25
CA GLU A 531 -24.85 1.36 24.58
C GLU A 531 -24.72 2.54 23.59
N PRO A 532 -25.79 3.31 23.37
CA PRO A 532 -25.73 4.54 22.56
C PRO A 532 -24.81 5.58 23.20
N GLY A 533 -24.22 6.46 22.39
CA GLY A 533 -23.32 7.50 22.89
C GLY A 533 -22.09 7.73 22.04
N GLU A 534 -21.11 8.42 22.60
CA GLU A 534 -19.84 8.70 21.92
C GLU A 534 -18.87 7.53 22.13
N HIS A 535 -18.32 7.02 21.03
CA HIS A 535 -17.36 5.91 21.02
C HIS A 535 -16.12 6.24 20.21
N LEU A 536 -14.97 5.75 20.67
CA LEU A 536 -13.70 5.80 19.93
C LEU A 536 -13.27 4.37 19.61
N PHE A 537 -13.55 3.93 18.39
CA PHE A 537 -13.12 2.61 17.94
C PHE A 537 -11.68 2.65 17.47
N LEU A 538 -10.85 1.77 17.99
CA LEU A 538 -9.44 1.63 17.60
C LEU A 538 -9.21 0.27 16.97
N THR A 539 -8.33 0.22 15.98
CA THR A 539 -7.80 -1.02 15.46
C THR A 539 -6.29 -1.00 15.37
N ARG A 540 -5.70 -2.19 15.45
CA ARG A 540 -4.27 -2.37 15.28
C ARG A 540 -3.92 -3.73 14.70
N THR A 541 -2.95 -3.70 13.79
CA THR A 541 -2.08 -4.85 13.47
C THR A 541 -0.62 -4.48 13.69
N ILE A 542 -0.16 -3.38 13.08
CA ILE A 542 1.19 -2.82 13.25
C ILE A 542 1.07 -1.41 13.84
N GLU A 543 0.35 -0.53 13.14
CA GLU A 543 0.02 0.84 13.56
C GLU A 543 -1.39 0.93 14.18
N TRP A 544 -1.60 1.96 15.01
CA TRP A 544 -2.91 2.30 15.57
C TRP A 544 -3.67 3.21 14.61
N THR A 545 -4.95 2.90 14.43
CA THR A 545 -5.90 3.76 13.71
C THR A 545 -7.19 3.85 14.50
N ALA A 546 -7.84 5.02 14.48
CA ALA A 546 -9.05 5.28 15.24
C ALA A 546 -10.17 5.86 14.37
N VAL A 547 -11.41 5.55 14.73
CA VAL A 547 -12.63 6.19 14.21
C VAL A 547 -13.48 6.62 15.39
N LYS A 548 -13.89 7.88 15.39
CA LYS A 548 -14.80 8.44 16.38
C LYS A 548 -16.24 8.34 15.84
N ALA A 549 -17.15 7.84 16.66
CA ALA A 549 -18.53 7.59 16.28
C ALA A 549 -19.51 8.09 17.35
N GLN A 550 -20.65 8.63 16.89
CA GLN A 550 -21.81 8.91 17.74
C GLN A 550 -22.89 7.88 17.43
N LEU A 551 -23.16 6.98 18.37
CA LEU A 551 -24.08 5.86 18.20
C LEU A 551 -25.48 6.19 18.74
N ALA A 552 -26.49 5.71 18.02
CA ALA A 552 -27.89 5.75 18.40
C ALA A 552 -28.39 4.32 18.71
N GLY A 553 -29.26 4.19 19.71
CA GLY A 553 -29.78 2.89 20.16
C GLY A 553 -30.63 2.20 19.11
N GLY A 554 -30.58 0.87 19.07
CA GLY A 554 -31.34 0.06 18.12
C GLY A 554 -30.93 0.22 16.65
N ARG A 555 -29.78 0.84 16.37
CA ARG A 555 -29.23 0.99 15.01
C ARG A 555 -28.03 0.08 14.76
N GLU A 556 -27.83 -0.23 13.49
CA GLU A 556 -26.70 -1.03 13.00
C GLU A 556 -25.68 -0.13 12.30
N TYR A 557 -24.40 -0.46 12.45
CA TYR A 557 -23.28 0.28 11.90
C TYR A 557 -22.29 -0.69 11.29
N PHE A 558 -21.63 -0.30 10.20
CA PHE A 558 -20.70 -1.17 9.49
C PHE A 558 -19.37 -0.47 9.29
N ILE A 559 -18.29 -1.10 9.74
CA ILE A 559 -16.93 -0.60 9.62
C ILE A 559 -16.11 -1.63 8.87
N THR A 560 -15.51 -1.24 7.74
CA THR A 560 -14.56 -2.10 7.06
C THR A 560 -13.15 -1.87 7.57
N LEU A 561 -12.49 -2.97 7.90
CA LEU A 561 -11.08 -3.06 8.23
C LEU A 561 -10.34 -3.28 6.94
N ARG A 562 -9.64 -2.24 6.49
CA ARG A 562 -8.83 -2.30 5.27
C ARG A 562 -7.39 -2.06 5.61
N THR A 563 -6.57 -2.41 4.64
CA THR A 563 -5.19 -2.11 4.67
C THR A 563 -4.76 -1.51 3.36
N PHE A 564 -3.92 -0.50 3.47
CA PHE A 564 -3.43 0.21 2.31
C PHE A 564 -1.91 0.26 2.40
N SER A 565 -1.27 -0.18 1.32
CA SER A 565 0.16 -0.03 1.11
C SER A 565 0.32 0.99 -0.01
N PRO A 566 0.59 2.28 0.29
CA PRO A 566 0.94 3.22 -0.75
C PRO A 566 2.23 2.73 -1.42
N GLY A 567 2.29 2.78 -2.75
CA GLY A 567 3.53 2.51 -3.48
C GLY A 567 4.67 3.39 -2.94
N GLU A 568 5.80 2.75 -2.66
CA GLU A 568 7.02 3.24 -1.99
C GLU A 568 7.09 3.02 -0.46
N GLY A 569 7.53 1.81 -0.06
CA GLY A 569 8.05 1.52 1.28
C GLY A 569 7.06 0.83 2.22
N ALA A 570 7.33 -0.43 2.55
CA ALA A 570 6.49 -1.32 3.32
C ALA A 570 6.16 -0.83 4.74
N ARG A 571 5.05 -0.10 4.90
CA ARG A 571 4.31 -0.01 6.17
C ARG A 571 2.83 -0.23 5.90
N ALA A 572 2.35 -1.42 6.21
CA ALA A 572 0.93 -1.73 6.18
C ALA A 572 0.22 -0.87 7.25
N ARG A 573 -0.58 0.09 6.80
CA ARG A 573 -1.48 0.86 7.67
C ARG A 573 -2.85 0.22 7.66
N THR A 574 -3.41 0.05 8.84
CA THR A 574 -4.82 -0.33 9.02
C THR A 574 -5.68 0.91 8.88
N TYR A 575 -6.80 0.76 8.18
CA TYR A 575 -7.81 1.79 8.04
C TYR A 575 -9.13 1.23 8.55
N LEU A 576 -9.74 2.01 9.44
CA LEU A 576 -11.15 1.87 9.75
C LEU A 576 -11.90 2.75 8.75
N VAL A 577 -12.58 2.10 7.81
CA VAL A 577 -13.34 2.78 6.77
C VAL A 577 -14.82 2.55 7.08
N PRO A 578 -15.52 3.54 7.65
CA PRO A 578 -16.97 3.56 7.67
C PRO A 578 -17.52 3.20 6.29
N LEU A 579 -18.39 2.20 6.22
CA LEU A 579 -19.13 1.96 5.00
C LEU A 579 -20.13 3.12 4.82
N ASP A 580 -20.01 3.85 3.71
CA ASP A 580 -21.00 4.85 3.31
C ASP A 580 -22.36 4.13 3.23
N ALA A 581 -23.36 4.60 3.98
CA ALA A 581 -24.66 3.94 4.19
C ALA A 581 -25.38 3.50 2.92
N CYS A 582 -25.03 4.09 1.78
CA CYS A 582 -25.70 3.84 0.52
C CYS A 582 -24.89 2.98 -0.45
N MET A 583 -23.57 2.92 -0.29
CA MET A 583 -22.75 1.87 -0.91
C MET A 583 -22.76 0.61 -0.05
N ALA A 584 -23.08 0.76 1.24
CA ALA A 584 -23.12 -0.29 2.24
C ALA A 584 -24.09 -1.39 1.82
N GLU A 585 -25.32 -1.12 1.41
CA GLU A 585 -26.27 -2.20 1.05
C GLU A 585 -25.76 -3.10 -0.08
N GLU A 586 -25.38 -2.55 -1.23
CA GLU A 586 -24.86 -3.34 -2.36
C GLU A 586 -23.53 -4.03 -1.99
N GLN A 587 -22.66 -3.35 -1.24
CA GLN A 587 -21.39 -3.92 -0.81
C GLN A 587 -21.60 -5.00 0.25
N ILE A 588 -22.52 -4.83 1.20
CA ILE A 588 -22.88 -5.77 2.27
C ILE A 588 -23.58 -6.98 1.67
N GLU A 589 -24.52 -6.80 0.74
CA GLU A 589 -25.17 -7.91 0.01
C GLU A 589 -24.17 -8.76 -0.77
N LYS A 590 -23.10 -8.14 -1.30
CA LYS A 590 -22.00 -8.87 -1.95
C LYS A 590 -20.99 -9.45 -0.97
N LEU A 591 -20.67 -8.72 0.11
CA LEU A 591 -19.59 -9.05 1.03
C LEU A 591 -20.02 -10.08 2.08
N LEU A 592 -21.16 -9.90 2.76
CA LEU A 592 -21.55 -10.75 3.89
C LEU A 592 -21.70 -12.24 3.52
N PRO A 593 -22.26 -12.63 2.35
CA PRO A 593 -22.37 -14.05 1.99
C PRO A 593 -21.01 -14.75 1.85
N GLU A 594 -19.93 -14.00 1.57
CA GLU A 594 -18.58 -14.53 1.38
C GLU A 594 -17.76 -14.59 2.69
N LEU A 595 -18.28 -14.00 3.77
CA LEU A 595 -17.60 -13.83 5.05
C LEU A 595 -18.17 -14.75 6.11
N LYS A 596 -17.29 -15.26 6.98
CA LYS A 596 -17.73 -16.04 8.15
C LYS A 596 -17.87 -15.12 9.36
N GLU A 597 -19.00 -15.22 10.07
CA GLU A 597 -19.11 -14.63 11.39
C GLU A 597 -18.05 -15.26 12.29
N SER A 598 -17.16 -14.41 12.81
CA SER A 598 -16.07 -14.87 13.66
C SER A 598 -16.62 -15.07 15.06
N THR A 599 -16.81 -16.32 15.47
CA THR A 599 -17.05 -16.68 16.88
C THR A 599 -15.78 -16.59 17.73
N ALA A 600 -14.66 -16.19 17.12
CA ALA A 600 -13.41 -15.92 17.82
C ALA A 600 -13.54 -14.66 18.67
N THR A 601 -14.25 -14.79 19.79
CA THR A 601 -13.73 -14.27 21.04
C THR A 601 -12.40 -14.98 21.23
N MET A 602 -11.32 -14.46 20.63
CA MET A 602 -9.98 -14.89 20.98
C MET A 602 -9.78 -14.50 22.45
N LYS A 603 -10.27 -15.34 23.36
CA LYS A 603 -9.81 -15.49 24.74
C LYS A 603 -8.42 -16.13 24.73
N SER A 604 -7.58 -15.81 23.74
CA SER A 604 -6.18 -16.14 23.80
C SER A 604 -5.49 -14.94 24.43
N ASP A 605 -4.87 -15.22 25.56
CA ASP A 605 -3.96 -14.39 26.34
C ASP A 605 -2.88 -13.64 25.54
N TRP A 606 -2.79 -13.84 24.23
CA TRP A 606 -1.77 -13.30 23.36
C TRP A 606 -1.93 -11.79 23.09
N TYR A 607 -3.15 -11.30 22.79
CA TYR A 607 -3.38 -9.86 22.58
C TYR A 607 -3.49 -9.09 23.90
N SER A 608 -4.20 -9.63 24.90
CA SER A 608 -4.37 -8.95 26.20
C SER A 608 -3.03 -8.80 26.96
N ASN A 609 -2.21 -9.85 27.05
CA ASN A 609 -0.97 -9.82 27.86
C ASN A 609 0.23 -9.15 27.17
N ARG A 610 0.32 -9.18 25.84
CA ARG A 610 1.47 -8.59 25.11
C ARG A 610 1.29 -7.10 24.84
N TYR A 611 0.06 -6.62 24.60
CA TYR A 611 -0.18 -5.24 24.16
C TYR A 611 -0.56 -4.27 25.28
N ALA A 612 -0.93 -4.78 26.47
CA ALA A 612 -0.93 -3.95 27.69
C ALA A 612 0.45 -3.34 27.99
N LYS A 613 1.54 -3.91 27.43
CA LYS A 613 2.94 -3.48 27.63
C LYS A 613 3.55 -2.62 26.51
N SER A 614 2.87 -2.38 25.39
CA SER A 614 3.31 -1.41 24.37
C SER A 614 2.59 -0.09 24.58
N LYS A 615 3.28 1.07 24.68
CA LYS A 615 2.76 2.44 24.88
C LYS A 615 1.29 2.46 25.32
N SER A 616 1.03 2.59 26.63
CA SER A 616 -0.29 2.38 27.24
C SER A 616 -1.45 2.85 26.34
N ILE A 617 -2.44 1.98 26.10
CA ILE A 617 -3.65 2.30 25.33
C ILE A 617 -4.30 3.62 25.79
N ILE A 618 -4.13 3.96 27.07
CA ILE A 618 -4.52 5.23 27.70
C ILE A 618 -3.84 6.43 27.02
N GLY A 619 -2.53 6.37 26.78
CA GLY A 619 -1.79 7.42 26.09
C GLY A 619 -2.18 7.55 24.62
N VAL A 620 -2.52 6.43 23.97
CA VAL A 620 -3.02 6.42 22.58
C VAL A 620 -4.39 7.09 22.53
N VAL A 621 -5.36 6.64 23.32
CA VAL A 621 -6.70 7.24 23.44
C VAL A 621 -6.61 8.73 23.79
N SER A 622 -5.73 9.10 24.73
CA SER A 622 -5.52 10.50 25.09
C SER A 622 -5.01 11.34 23.91
N SER A 623 -4.06 10.82 23.12
CA SER A 623 -3.53 11.54 21.94
C SER A 623 -4.58 11.77 20.85
N TYR A 624 -5.48 10.79 20.65
CA TYR A 624 -6.61 10.92 19.73
C TYR A 624 -7.65 11.91 20.28
N ASN A 625 -7.94 11.90 21.58
CA ASN A 625 -8.90 12.85 22.17
C ASN A 625 -8.39 14.30 22.23
N THR A 626 -7.07 14.54 22.22
CA THR A 626 -6.48 15.90 22.24
C THR A 626 -6.24 16.52 20.86
N GLY A 627 -6.68 15.88 19.78
CA GLY A 627 -6.67 16.49 18.43
C GLY A 627 -5.35 16.40 17.65
N ASN A 628 -4.41 15.54 18.03
CA ASN A 628 -3.10 15.39 17.38
C ASN A 628 -3.08 14.41 16.18
N SER A 629 -4.24 14.07 15.59
CA SER A 629 -4.35 13.03 14.55
C SER A 629 -5.60 13.19 13.68
N HIS A 630 -5.52 12.75 12.41
CA HIS A 630 -6.63 12.77 11.45
C HIS A 630 -7.83 11.91 11.91
N PHE A 631 -9.03 12.49 11.91
CA PHE A 631 -10.28 11.79 12.22
C PHE A 631 -11.06 11.46 10.94
N ALA A 632 -11.63 10.26 10.87
CA ALA A 632 -12.79 9.98 10.02
C ALA A 632 -14.05 9.89 10.91
N ARG A 633 -15.12 10.62 10.54
CA ARG A 633 -16.44 10.56 11.21
C ARG A 633 -17.28 9.43 10.59
N MET A 634 -18.05 8.71 11.41
CA MET A 634 -18.91 7.61 10.96
C MET A 634 -20.39 8.03 10.88
N TYR A 635 -21.12 7.54 9.87
CA TYR A 635 -22.56 7.74 9.68
C TYR A 635 -23.31 6.41 9.85
N ALA A 636 -24.58 6.47 10.30
CA ALA A 636 -25.43 5.29 10.48
C ALA A 636 -25.84 4.67 9.13
N VAL A 637 -25.99 3.34 9.07
CA VAL A 637 -26.53 2.63 7.91
C VAL A 637 -27.82 1.93 8.35
N GLN A 638 -28.96 2.22 7.74
CA GLN A 638 -30.19 1.52 8.08
C GLN A 638 -30.16 0.08 7.52
N GLY A 639 -30.11 -0.92 8.41
CA GLY A 639 -30.30 -2.33 8.07
C GLY A 639 -31.79 -2.69 7.99
N ARG A 640 -32.23 -3.32 6.90
CA ARG A 640 -33.33 -4.29 7.01
C ARG A 640 -32.81 -5.47 7.83
N LYS A 641 -33.64 -6.01 8.72
CA LYS A 641 -33.40 -7.33 9.35
C LYS A 641 -32.95 -8.30 8.27
N ILE A 642 -31.70 -8.75 8.36
CA ILE A 642 -31.21 -9.89 7.59
C ILE A 642 -31.89 -11.09 8.23
N ASN A 643 -32.85 -11.69 7.50
CA ASN A 643 -33.47 -12.96 7.89
C ASN A 643 -32.48 -14.11 7.72
#